data_AF-A0A953U034-F1
#
_entry.id   AF-A0A953U034-F1
#
_cell.length_a   1.000
_cell.length_b   1.000
_cell.length_c   1.000
_cell.angle_alpha   90.00
_cell.angle_beta   90.00
_cell.angle_gamma   90.00
#
_symmetry.space_group_name_H-M   'P 1'
#
loop_
_entity.id
_entity.type
_entity.pdbx_description
1 polymer ?
#
loop_
_entity_poly.entity_id
_entity_poly.type
_entity_poly.pdbx_seq_one_letter_code
_entity_poly.pdbx_strand_id
1 'polypeptide(L)'
;MIPASCQEGYGPSGSIADLVHTLQDHPSAEGYNALGALFAQRDALKCAIPAFQEALRLDPKAWEARYNLADALLSTGHQEEAAGHLRLLIEQRPDSAPAHNALGMLLQDQGELEAAATEFKSALASDPRFGLAAYNLAQVLMAQKRYPAAISHLQTALQSRPTAEMAGHLQVALGVAYGESGDTEKAIETLRNVIKSHPRLAEAHFNLAAVYAKQGAALGYQPAIAEYKEALRLNPRDDDARYSLAKVLVNLGKPQEAIPLLQAYTRNRPRDAQGYHLLGTAYADSSQLAQAGGMLERAEKLDPQDSEIQYDLGLVLVKLGKIGPAIEQFEAAKSINPALAEAHYQLALAYRKKGDLARSTQEMAAFQKLKAGETDEVNGGNRNNEGNRMMAEGKFQEAANAYRDAVRLDPTNPRWHYNLSLALAKLGDHAGEEKSLEKVIELDPNMAPAHNELGLLYLAAGKRSEAEREFKLALQIDPKFAEAQNNLGVVYSQDNKDALAEQLFRQATENDARYTKAFVNLGLTLGRQGKLQAAEETLHQAVKLAPRDHSALTALGMVEGKMGHHQEAIQVFKQLTALEPESADAHVNLGIALADQYDLVGALQEFSQATRLDPTSALAYYNKGRVLYDLDRRQEARPCLDTAVRLAPDYPAALYLLAAVLGTTPEAIDVLEKLVKVDPKNADGRYLLGQCLLHAHRNGEAIQQWKSAVAADPENSSALYNLARTLNSLHDPEAAQYLARFQALEQRLHLSDRVQSLNNFALEAANSRNWTQAIAQLQEAIQDCGQCSQLPVLQRNLGLIYARKGDIEPGKRELREALKLNPKDIDATNALNILEHLTPSGPGSN
;
A
#
# COMPACT_ATOMS: atom_id res chain seq x y z
N MET A 1 20.51 37.39 28.07
CA MET A 1 21.52 38.45 27.81
C MET A 1 22.77 37.78 27.24
N ILE A 2 23.34 38.35 26.17
CA ILE A 2 24.55 37.82 25.52
C ILE A 2 25.78 38.05 26.43
N PRO A 3 26.71 37.08 26.57
CA PRO A 3 27.92 37.26 27.38
C PRO A 3 28.75 38.48 26.93
N ALA A 4 29.31 39.24 27.88
CA ALA A 4 30.12 40.42 27.60
C ALA A 4 31.33 40.11 26.68
N SER A 5 31.92 38.92 26.84
CA SER A 5 33.00 38.43 25.98
C SER A 5 32.63 38.29 24.51
N CYS A 6 31.34 38.13 24.19
CA CYS A 6 30.83 38.06 22.82
C CYS A 6 30.59 39.45 22.19
N GLN A 7 30.69 40.52 22.98
CA GLN A 7 30.49 41.91 22.55
C GLN A 7 31.82 42.61 22.21
N GLU A 8 32.94 42.19 22.81
CA GLU A 8 34.24 42.87 22.69
C GLU A 8 35.15 42.32 21.58
N GLY A 9 34.88 41.11 21.07
CA GLY A 9 35.79 40.38 20.17
C GLY A 9 35.68 40.72 18.67
N TYR A 10 34.70 41.53 18.26
CA TYR A 10 34.44 41.85 16.86
C TYR A 10 34.45 43.38 16.72
N GLY A 11 35.55 43.93 16.18
CA GLY A 11 35.87 45.36 16.24
C GLY A 11 34.76 46.34 15.78
N PRO A 12 34.90 47.64 16.09
CA PRO A 12 33.84 48.66 16.07
C PRO A 12 33.28 49.04 14.68
N SER A 13 33.57 48.27 13.63
CA SER A 13 33.16 48.54 12.25
C SER A 13 32.73 47.26 11.54
N GLY A 14 31.76 46.55 12.12
CA GLY A 14 31.22 45.33 11.56
C GLY A 14 29.76 45.10 11.93
N SER A 15 29.01 44.46 11.02
CA SER A 15 27.57 44.21 11.13
C SER A 15 27.09 43.58 12.45
N ILE A 16 27.98 42.91 13.20
CA ILE A 16 27.69 42.33 14.51
C ILE A 16 27.65 43.40 15.61
N ALA A 17 28.61 44.34 15.63
CA ALA A 17 28.68 45.37 16.68
C ALA A 17 27.49 46.34 16.58
N ASP A 18 27.12 46.73 15.36
CA ASP A 18 25.96 47.59 15.08
C ASP A 18 24.65 46.90 15.47
N LEU A 19 24.52 45.60 15.18
CA LEU A 19 23.35 44.81 15.52
C LEU A 19 23.25 44.57 17.04
N VAL A 20 24.37 44.35 17.72
CA VAL A 20 24.42 44.24 19.19
C VAL A 20 23.95 45.55 19.85
N HIS A 21 24.44 46.70 19.39
CA HIS A 21 24.01 48.01 19.92
C HIS A 21 22.52 48.25 19.64
N THR A 22 22.06 47.93 18.44
CA THR A 22 20.64 48.08 18.07
C THR A 22 19.74 47.21 18.95
N LEU A 23 20.16 45.98 19.26
CA LEU A 23 19.37 45.06 20.09
C LEU A 23 19.41 45.39 21.59
N GLN A 24 20.39 46.18 22.04
CA GLN A 24 20.40 46.72 23.41
C GLN A 24 19.30 47.77 23.61
N ASP A 25 19.07 48.61 22.59
CA ASP A 25 18.04 49.65 22.63
C ASP A 25 16.65 49.13 22.22
N HIS A 26 16.61 48.17 21.29
CA HIS A 26 15.39 47.62 20.70
C HIS A 26 15.46 46.09 20.58
N PRO A 27 15.27 45.33 21.68
CA PRO A 27 15.35 43.88 21.66
C PRO A 27 14.22 43.24 20.86
N SER A 28 14.56 42.37 19.91
CA SER A 28 13.59 41.60 19.13
C SER A 28 14.06 40.16 18.92
N ALA A 29 13.12 39.22 18.85
CA ALA A 29 13.43 37.80 18.63
C ALA A 29 14.11 37.58 17.26
N GLU A 30 13.61 38.24 16.21
CA GLU A 30 14.21 38.20 14.87
C GLU A 30 15.65 38.74 14.86
N GLY A 31 15.90 39.84 15.57
CA GLY A 31 17.23 40.42 15.65
C GLY A 31 18.22 39.55 16.40
N TYR A 32 17.82 38.96 17.53
CA TYR A 32 18.65 38.00 18.26
C TYR A 32 18.88 36.69 17.48
N ASN A 33 17.90 36.24 16.67
CA ASN A 33 18.10 35.12 15.73
C ASN A 33 19.14 35.45 14.66
N ALA A 34 19.01 36.62 14.02
CA ALA A 34 19.98 37.09 13.03
C ALA A 34 21.39 37.22 13.61
N LEU A 35 21.49 37.75 14.84
CA LEU A 35 22.76 37.85 15.56
C LEU A 35 23.37 36.48 15.86
N GLY A 36 22.57 35.51 16.31
CA GLY A 36 23.01 34.13 16.51
C GLY A 36 23.52 33.48 15.22
N ALA A 37 22.80 33.68 14.11
CA ALA A 37 23.19 33.15 12.81
C ALA A 37 24.53 33.74 12.32
N LEU A 38 24.76 35.05 12.55
CA LEU A 38 26.05 35.69 12.23
C LEU A 38 27.21 35.13 13.07
N PHE A 39 26.98 34.82 14.35
CA PHE A 39 27.98 34.14 15.17
C PHE A 39 28.26 32.73 14.66
N ALA A 40 27.21 31.96 14.32
CA ALA A 40 27.36 30.60 13.79
C ALA A 40 28.14 30.56 12.47
N GLN A 41 27.92 31.52 11.55
CA GLN A 41 28.69 31.64 10.30
C GLN A 41 30.19 31.87 10.52
N ARG A 42 30.58 32.39 11.68
CA ARG A 42 31.99 32.60 12.07
C ARG A 42 32.52 31.50 12.99
N ASP A 43 31.82 30.37 13.08
CA ASP A 43 32.11 29.24 13.98
C ASP A 43 32.19 29.65 15.47
N ALA A 44 31.52 30.76 15.82
CA ALA A 44 31.48 31.28 17.18
C ALA A 44 30.27 30.72 17.95
N LEU A 45 30.13 29.39 17.98
CA LEU A 45 28.96 28.69 18.53
C LEU A 45 28.69 29.03 20.00
N LYS A 46 29.73 29.34 20.78
CA LYS A 46 29.63 29.81 22.18
C LYS A 46 28.88 31.14 22.33
N CYS A 47 28.85 31.96 21.29
CA CYS A 47 28.12 33.23 21.25
C CYS A 47 26.78 33.09 20.51
N ALA A 48 26.70 32.16 19.54
CA ALA A 48 25.47 31.87 18.80
C ALA A 48 24.36 31.29 19.70
N ILE A 49 24.70 30.27 20.51
CA ILE A 49 23.74 29.58 21.38
C ILE A 49 23.01 30.55 22.34
N PRO A 50 23.71 31.41 23.12
CA PRO A 50 23.03 32.38 23.99
C PRO A 50 22.18 33.41 23.22
N ALA A 51 22.56 33.77 22.00
CA ALA A 51 21.77 34.68 21.16
C ALA A 51 20.46 34.03 20.69
N PHE A 52 20.49 32.77 20.24
CA PHE A 52 19.26 32.02 19.91
C PHE A 52 18.39 31.75 21.13
N GLN A 53 18.98 31.45 22.29
CA GLN A 53 18.25 31.32 23.56
C GLN A 53 17.55 32.63 23.94
N GLU A 54 18.20 33.78 23.75
CA GLU A 54 17.57 35.08 23.99
C GLU A 54 16.43 35.37 23.00
N ALA A 55 16.58 34.97 21.74
CA ALA A 55 15.50 35.05 20.75
C ALA A 55 14.27 34.24 21.19
N LEU A 56 14.46 33.00 21.66
CA LEU A 56 13.38 32.15 22.17
C LEU A 56 12.79 32.61 23.51
N ARG A 57 13.57 33.35 24.32
CA ARG A 57 13.06 33.99 25.54
C ARG A 57 12.10 35.13 25.22
N LEU A 58 12.37 35.89 24.16
CA LEU A 58 11.52 36.99 23.69
C LEU A 58 10.30 36.48 22.93
N ASP A 59 10.48 35.48 22.07
CA ASP A 59 9.40 34.79 21.38
C ASP A 59 9.59 33.27 21.39
N PRO A 60 8.89 32.55 22.29
CA PRO A 60 8.90 31.09 22.32
C PRO A 60 8.31 30.43 21.07
N LYS A 61 7.75 31.15 20.11
CA LYS A 61 7.25 30.61 18.84
C LYS A 61 8.18 30.89 17.65
N ALA A 62 9.33 31.53 17.87
CA ALA A 62 10.32 31.80 16.83
C ALA A 62 11.00 30.50 16.36
N TRP A 63 10.35 29.83 15.39
CA TRP A 63 10.74 28.51 14.92
C TRP A 63 12.13 28.48 14.26
N GLU A 64 12.53 29.54 13.56
CA GLU A 64 13.87 29.68 12.96
C GLU A 64 14.97 29.71 14.02
N ALA A 65 14.77 30.50 15.08
CA ALA A 65 15.68 30.56 16.22
C ALA A 65 15.78 29.20 16.93
N ARG A 66 14.67 28.46 17.02
CA ARG A 66 14.67 27.11 17.59
C ARG A 66 15.45 26.11 16.74
N TYR A 67 15.26 26.14 15.42
CA TYR A 67 16.01 25.28 14.51
C TYR A 67 17.51 25.59 14.57
N ASN A 68 17.88 26.87 14.49
CA ASN A 68 19.28 27.30 14.53
C ASN A 68 19.95 26.99 15.87
N LEU A 69 19.21 27.09 16.98
CA LEU A 69 19.69 26.66 18.30
C LEU A 69 19.96 25.16 18.32
N ALA A 70 19.03 24.34 17.82
CA ALA A 70 19.21 22.90 17.78
C ALA A 70 20.43 22.50 16.93
N ASP A 71 20.61 23.12 15.77
CA ASP A 71 21.78 22.89 14.89
C ASP A 71 23.12 23.26 15.57
N ALA A 72 23.15 24.40 16.27
CA ALA A 72 24.32 24.82 17.05
C ALA A 72 24.61 23.88 18.24
N LEU A 73 23.57 23.36 18.90
CA LEU A 73 23.69 22.37 19.98
C LEU A 73 24.21 21.03 19.46
N LEU A 74 23.74 20.56 18.30
CA LEU A 74 24.27 19.35 17.64
C LEU A 74 25.77 19.52 17.32
N SER A 75 26.15 20.66 16.77
CA SER A 75 27.54 20.98 16.43
C SER A 75 28.47 21.04 17.66
N THR A 76 27.93 21.26 18.86
CA THR A 76 28.68 21.27 20.13
C THR A 76 28.53 19.99 20.95
N GLY A 77 27.85 18.97 20.43
CA GLY A 77 27.67 17.67 21.07
C GLY A 77 26.54 17.59 22.13
N HIS A 78 25.70 18.62 22.26
CA HIS A 78 24.58 18.65 23.21
C HIS A 78 23.32 18.00 22.60
N GLN A 79 23.42 16.71 22.30
CA GLN A 79 22.43 15.95 21.52
C GLN A 79 21.02 15.89 22.15
N GLU A 80 20.91 15.65 23.45
CA GLU A 80 19.61 15.55 24.13
C GLU A 80 18.85 16.89 24.15
N GLU A 81 19.56 17.98 24.40
CA GLU A 81 18.98 19.33 24.40
C GLU A 81 18.51 19.72 22.99
N ALA A 82 19.32 19.41 21.98
CA ALA A 82 18.94 19.58 20.57
C ALA A 82 17.69 18.78 20.21
N ALA A 83 17.58 17.52 20.65
CA ALA A 83 16.41 16.67 20.43
C ALA A 83 15.14 17.31 20.99
N GLY A 84 15.21 17.85 22.21
CA GLY A 84 14.10 18.55 22.85
C GLY A 84 13.63 19.76 22.03
N HIS A 85 14.57 20.57 21.55
CA HIS A 85 14.25 21.70 20.67
C HIS A 85 13.67 21.26 19.32
N LEU A 86 14.17 20.19 18.70
CA LEU A 86 13.63 19.67 17.44
C LEU A 86 12.21 19.12 17.60
N ARG A 87 11.91 18.40 18.69
CA ARG A 87 10.55 17.91 18.98
C ARG A 87 9.55 19.05 19.17
N LEU A 88 9.93 20.07 19.97
CA LEU A 88 9.10 21.27 20.13
C LEU A 88 8.91 22.03 18.81
N LEU A 89 9.92 22.03 17.93
CA LEU A 89 9.80 22.61 16.60
C LEU A 89 8.80 21.83 15.73
N ILE A 90 8.86 20.50 15.74
CA ILE A 90 7.94 19.63 15.02
C ILE A 90 6.50 19.76 15.54
N GLU A 91 6.30 19.90 16.85
CA GLU A 91 4.97 20.18 17.43
C GLU A 91 4.38 21.50 16.91
N GLN A 92 5.21 22.52 16.72
CA GLN A 92 4.78 23.81 16.19
C GLN A 92 4.60 23.79 14.67
N ARG A 93 5.46 23.05 13.96
CA ARG A 93 5.52 22.93 12.50
C ARG A 93 5.71 21.46 12.09
N PRO A 94 4.62 20.69 12.03
CA PRO A 94 4.67 19.27 11.63
C PRO A 94 5.11 19.05 10.17
N ASP A 95 5.20 20.12 9.38
CA ASP A 95 5.61 20.11 7.98
C ASP A 95 7.10 20.50 7.79
N SER A 96 7.87 20.63 8.87
CA SER A 96 9.27 21.05 8.81
C SER A 96 10.19 19.89 8.41
N ALA A 97 10.38 19.70 7.10
CA ALA A 97 11.28 18.68 6.58
C ALA A 97 12.70 18.74 7.17
N PRO A 98 13.35 19.91 7.32
CA PRO A 98 14.68 20.01 7.94
C PRO A 98 14.71 19.58 9.41
N ALA A 99 13.65 19.86 10.18
CA ALA A 99 13.56 19.48 11.59
C ALA A 99 13.42 17.96 11.76
N HIS A 100 12.53 17.35 10.97
CA HIS A 100 12.37 15.91 10.89
C HIS A 100 13.67 15.21 10.46
N ASN A 101 14.36 15.72 9.44
CA ASN A 101 15.65 15.15 9.03
C ASN A 101 16.73 15.27 10.12
N ALA A 102 16.84 16.42 10.78
CA ALA A 102 17.82 16.60 11.86
C ALA A 102 17.55 15.67 13.07
N LEU A 103 16.27 15.50 13.43
CA LEU A 103 15.88 14.57 14.50
C LEU A 103 16.13 13.12 14.10
N GLY A 104 15.83 12.76 12.85
CA GLY A 104 16.10 11.43 12.31
C GLY A 104 17.58 11.05 12.34
N MET A 105 18.47 11.98 11.96
CA MET A 105 19.92 11.77 12.05
C MET A 105 20.36 11.51 13.49
N LEU A 106 19.84 12.28 14.44
CA LEU A 106 20.16 12.09 15.86
C LEU A 106 19.72 10.72 16.39
N LEU A 107 18.50 10.29 16.05
CA LEU A 107 17.98 8.98 16.43
C LEU A 107 18.78 7.84 15.79
N GLN A 108 19.22 8.04 14.55
CA GLN A 108 20.08 7.09 13.85
C GLN A 108 21.43 6.93 14.58
N ASP A 109 22.05 8.02 15.02
CA ASP A 109 23.30 8.00 15.79
C ASP A 109 23.14 7.31 17.15
N GLN A 110 21.94 7.35 17.73
CA GLN A 110 21.57 6.63 18.96
C GLN A 110 21.26 5.15 18.73
N GLY A 111 21.22 4.69 17.47
CA GLY A 111 20.87 3.32 17.10
C GLY A 111 19.36 3.06 17.02
N GLU A 112 18.52 4.09 17.18
CA GLU A 112 17.06 4.00 17.08
C GLU A 112 16.58 4.03 15.62
N LEU A 113 16.98 3.02 14.84
CA LEU A 113 16.80 2.98 13.38
C LEU A 113 15.34 3.12 12.92
N GLU A 114 14.37 2.52 13.61
CA GLU A 114 12.95 2.62 13.24
C GLU A 114 12.37 4.03 13.50
N ALA A 115 12.78 4.65 14.60
CA ALA A 115 12.39 6.02 14.92
C ALA A 115 13.01 6.98 13.91
N ALA A 116 14.30 6.80 13.60
CA ALA A 116 14.99 7.57 12.56
C ALA A 116 14.30 7.45 11.18
N ALA A 117 13.95 6.22 10.76
CA ALA A 117 13.23 5.99 9.51
C ALA A 117 11.87 6.69 9.48
N THR A 118 11.16 6.74 10.61
CA THR A 118 9.89 7.46 10.74
C THR A 118 10.08 8.95 10.50
N GLU A 119 11.07 9.56 11.15
CA GLU A 119 11.38 10.97 10.99
C GLU A 119 11.81 11.31 9.54
N PHE A 120 12.66 10.51 8.90
CA PHE A 120 13.03 10.75 7.50
C PHE A 120 11.84 10.62 6.54
N LYS A 121 10.91 9.69 6.79
CA LYS A 121 9.67 9.60 6.01
C LYS A 121 8.79 10.82 6.19
N SER A 122 8.64 11.32 7.42
CA SER A 122 7.92 12.57 7.69
C SER A 122 8.56 13.75 6.94
N ALA A 123 9.89 13.83 6.93
CA ALA A 123 10.60 14.84 6.16
C ALA A 123 10.30 14.76 4.65
N LEU A 124 10.24 13.56 4.07
CA LEU A 124 9.92 13.34 2.66
C LEU A 124 8.44 13.51 2.34
N ALA A 125 7.54 13.32 3.32
CA ALA A 125 6.12 13.62 3.16
C ALA A 125 5.91 15.14 3.05
N SER A 126 6.69 15.94 3.77
CA SER A 126 6.65 17.41 3.69
C SER A 126 7.37 17.96 2.46
N ASP A 127 8.56 17.44 2.13
CA ASP A 127 9.31 17.79 0.91
C ASP A 127 9.81 16.51 0.19
N PRO A 128 9.06 16.02 -0.82
CA PRO A 128 9.43 14.82 -1.57
C PRO A 128 10.77 14.91 -2.32
N ARG A 129 11.30 16.12 -2.52
CA ARG A 129 12.59 16.34 -3.21
C ARG A 129 13.74 16.58 -2.23
N PHE A 130 13.52 16.38 -0.93
CA PHE A 130 14.55 16.59 0.06
C PHE A 130 15.61 15.48 0.01
N GLY A 131 16.64 15.69 -0.83
CA GLY A 131 17.65 14.69 -1.16
C GLY A 131 18.42 14.12 0.04
N LEU A 132 18.70 14.94 1.05
CA LEU A 132 19.38 14.50 2.28
C LEU A 132 18.52 13.53 3.10
N ALA A 133 17.22 13.81 3.27
CA ALA A 133 16.31 12.89 3.95
C ALA A 133 16.14 11.57 3.19
N ALA A 134 16.08 11.63 1.86
CA ALA A 134 16.03 10.43 1.01
C ALA A 134 17.30 9.59 1.14
N TYR A 135 18.48 10.22 1.17
CA TYR A 135 19.75 9.53 1.39
C TYR A 135 19.83 8.89 2.77
N ASN A 136 19.51 9.65 3.84
CA ASN A 136 19.57 9.14 5.21
C ASN A 136 18.59 7.98 5.44
N LEU A 137 17.37 8.09 4.90
CA LEU A 137 16.41 6.99 4.92
C LEU A 137 16.96 5.76 4.19
N ALA A 138 17.60 5.94 3.03
CA ALA A 138 18.21 4.83 2.32
C ALA A 138 19.32 4.15 3.12
N GLN A 139 20.16 4.91 3.85
CA GLN A 139 21.18 4.35 4.74
C GLN A 139 20.56 3.48 5.84
N VAL A 140 19.50 3.96 6.49
CA VAL A 140 18.77 3.18 7.50
C VAL A 140 18.18 1.90 6.88
N LEU A 141 17.58 2.00 5.69
CA LEU A 141 17.02 0.85 4.99
C LEU A 141 18.09 -0.17 4.57
N MET A 142 19.28 0.28 4.17
CA MET A 142 20.41 -0.61 3.89
C MET A 142 20.89 -1.32 5.16
N ALA A 143 20.97 -0.62 6.30
CA ALA A 143 21.30 -1.25 7.59
C ALA A 143 20.26 -2.31 8.00
N GLN A 144 18.99 -2.11 7.63
CA GLN A 144 17.90 -3.08 7.80
C GLN A 144 17.85 -4.17 6.71
N LYS A 145 18.81 -4.21 5.78
CA LYS A 145 18.87 -5.14 4.62
C LYS A 145 17.68 -5.01 3.64
N ARG A 146 17.01 -3.86 3.61
CA ARG A 146 15.85 -3.56 2.75
C ARG A 146 16.30 -2.89 1.44
N TYR A 147 17.14 -3.59 0.68
CA TYR A 147 17.85 -3.00 -0.47
C TYR A 147 16.94 -2.45 -1.59
N PRO A 148 15.83 -3.10 -1.99
CA PRO A 148 14.95 -2.53 -3.03
C PRO A 148 14.35 -1.17 -2.65
N ALA A 149 13.97 -1.00 -1.38
CA ALA A 149 13.45 0.26 -0.88
C ALA A 149 14.56 1.33 -0.82
N ALA A 150 15.75 0.95 -0.34
CA ALA A 150 16.91 1.84 -0.33
C ALA A 150 17.29 2.33 -1.74
N ILE A 151 17.28 1.45 -2.75
CA ILE A 151 17.53 1.79 -4.16
C ILE A 151 16.56 2.87 -4.63
N SER A 152 15.26 2.73 -4.35
CA SER A 152 14.26 3.72 -4.74
C SER A 152 14.53 5.09 -4.13
N HIS A 153 14.84 5.15 -2.83
CA HIS A 153 15.14 6.42 -2.16
C HIS A 153 16.47 7.05 -2.62
N LEU A 154 17.50 6.25 -2.95
CA LEU A 154 18.74 6.75 -3.54
C LEU A 154 18.52 7.34 -4.93
N GLN A 155 17.64 6.74 -5.74
CA GLN A 155 17.24 7.30 -7.03
C GLN A 155 16.49 8.63 -6.84
N THR A 156 15.60 8.73 -5.86
CA THR A 156 14.94 10.00 -5.49
C THR A 156 15.97 11.05 -5.06
N ALA A 157 16.95 10.67 -4.23
CA ALA A 157 18.02 11.57 -3.80
C ALA A 157 18.82 12.11 -5.00
N LEU A 158 19.12 11.27 -6.01
CA LEU A 158 19.79 11.72 -7.23
C LEU A 158 18.95 12.67 -8.09
N GLN A 159 17.61 12.53 -8.07
CA GLN A 159 16.70 13.43 -8.78
C GLN A 159 16.59 14.82 -8.14
N SER A 160 17.02 14.99 -6.88
CA SER A 160 17.00 16.27 -6.17
C SER A 160 18.04 17.30 -6.66
N ARG A 161 18.81 16.97 -7.71
CA ARG A 161 19.94 17.75 -8.25
C ARG A 161 21.02 18.02 -7.18
N PRO A 162 21.61 16.96 -6.60
CA PRO A 162 22.70 17.09 -5.64
C PRO A 162 23.94 17.74 -6.28
N THR A 163 24.86 18.26 -5.46
CA THR A 163 26.18 18.70 -5.93
C THR A 163 26.93 17.55 -6.60
N ALA A 164 27.89 17.85 -7.49
CA ALA A 164 28.63 16.81 -8.20
C ALA A 164 29.32 15.81 -7.25
N GLU A 165 29.89 16.31 -6.15
CA GLU A 165 30.52 15.50 -5.10
C GLU A 165 29.50 14.58 -4.40
N MET A 166 28.37 15.13 -3.96
CA MET A 166 27.30 14.34 -3.33
C MET A 166 26.70 13.32 -4.30
N ALA A 167 26.54 13.67 -5.58
CA ALA A 167 26.07 12.75 -6.61
C ALA A 167 26.98 11.53 -6.73
N GLY A 168 28.31 11.72 -6.64
CA GLY A 168 29.28 10.63 -6.60
C GLY A 168 29.03 9.66 -5.44
N HIS A 169 28.91 10.16 -4.21
CA HIS A 169 28.64 9.33 -3.02
C HIS A 169 27.29 8.62 -3.09
N LEU A 170 26.24 9.30 -3.58
CA LEU A 170 24.92 8.69 -3.78
C LEU A 170 24.97 7.54 -4.79
N GLN A 171 25.74 7.69 -5.86
CA GLN A 171 25.92 6.63 -6.86
C GLN A 171 26.76 5.47 -6.31
N VAL A 172 27.73 5.71 -5.43
CA VAL A 172 28.44 4.64 -4.70
C VAL A 172 27.46 3.85 -3.83
N ALA A 173 26.67 4.55 -3.00
CA ALA A 173 25.66 3.91 -2.16
C ALA A 173 24.64 3.11 -2.98
N LEU A 174 24.23 3.62 -4.14
CA LEU A 174 23.35 2.90 -5.07
C LEU A 174 24.02 1.64 -5.63
N GLY A 175 25.30 1.71 -5.99
CA GLY A 175 26.09 0.56 -6.40
C GLY A 175 26.19 -0.52 -5.31
N VAL A 176 26.40 -0.12 -4.06
CA VAL A 176 26.40 -1.02 -2.89
C VAL A 176 25.03 -1.67 -2.73
N ALA A 177 23.94 -0.90 -2.79
CA ALA A 177 22.59 -1.42 -2.65
C ALA A 177 22.23 -2.46 -3.73
N TYR A 178 22.65 -2.23 -4.99
CA TYR A 178 22.51 -3.25 -6.06
C TYR A 178 23.36 -4.50 -5.81
N GLY A 179 24.57 -4.34 -5.29
CA GLY A 179 25.46 -5.48 -4.98
C GLY A 179 24.90 -6.37 -3.87
N GLU A 180 24.24 -5.76 -2.89
CA GLU A 180 23.59 -6.48 -1.80
C GLU A 180 22.18 -6.99 -2.13
N SER A 181 21.47 -6.39 -3.09
CA SER A 181 20.21 -6.93 -3.62
C SER A 181 20.39 -8.16 -4.52
N GLY A 182 21.63 -8.44 -4.96
CA GLY A 182 21.96 -9.53 -5.90
C GLY A 182 22.11 -9.08 -7.35
N ASP A 183 21.80 -7.82 -7.67
CA ASP A 183 21.92 -7.20 -9.01
C ASP A 183 23.38 -6.84 -9.35
N THR A 184 24.25 -7.85 -9.37
CA THR A 184 25.71 -7.66 -9.44
C THR A 184 26.17 -6.91 -10.70
N GLU A 185 25.56 -7.19 -11.86
CA GLU A 185 25.92 -6.50 -13.10
C GLU A 185 25.68 -4.99 -13.01
N LYS A 186 24.51 -4.60 -12.49
CA LYS A 186 24.16 -3.19 -12.27
C LYS A 186 25.07 -2.52 -11.23
N ALA A 187 25.45 -3.25 -10.18
CA ALA A 187 26.38 -2.76 -9.18
C ALA A 187 27.74 -2.41 -9.81
N ILE A 188 28.29 -3.33 -10.61
CA ILE A 188 29.58 -3.14 -11.31
C ILE A 188 29.49 -1.98 -12.29
N GLU A 189 28.43 -1.93 -13.11
CA GLU A 189 28.23 -0.85 -14.07
C GLU A 189 28.16 0.52 -13.39
N THR A 190 27.34 0.62 -12.34
CA THR A 190 27.15 1.86 -11.57
C THR A 190 28.47 2.34 -10.97
N LEU A 191 29.21 1.46 -10.28
CA LEU A 191 30.47 1.82 -9.63
C LEU A 191 31.58 2.17 -10.63
N ARG A 192 31.66 1.49 -11.78
CA ARG A 192 32.58 1.86 -12.87
C ARG A 192 32.28 3.25 -13.44
N ASN A 193 31.00 3.59 -13.59
CA ASN A 193 30.59 4.92 -14.05
C ASN A 193 30.97 6.01 -13.04
N VAL A 194 30.86 5.71 -11.73
CA VAL A 194 31.37 6.61 -10.68
C VAL A 194 32.87 6.79 -10.81
N ILE A 195 33.66 5.71 -10.90
CA ILE A 195 35.13 5.80 -11.03
C ILE A 195 35.54 6.58 -12.28
N LYS A 196 34.81 6.42 -13.40
CA LYS A 196 35.07 7.17 -14.63
C LYS A 196 34.86 8.67 -14.47
N SER A 197 33.87 9.08 -13.68
CA SER A 197 33.55 10.50 -13.43
C SER A 197 34.33 11.10 -12.26
N HIS A 198 34.64 10.29 -11.24
CA HIS A 198 35.29 10.68 -9.99
C HIS A 198 36.45 9.72 -9.67
N PRO A 199 37.54 9.71 -10.46
CA PRO A 199 38.62 8.73 -10.36
C PRO A 199 39.48 8.81 -9.09
N ARG A 200 39.24 9.81 -8.22
CA ARG A 200 39.93 9.97 -6.93
C ARG A 200 39.07 9.56 -5.74
N LEU A 201 37.84 9.10 -5.98
CA LEU A 201 36.92 8.70 -4.93
C LEU A 201 37.27 7.27 -4.44
N ALA A 202 38.09 7.19 -3.39
CA ALA A 202 38.59 5.92 -2.84
C ALA A 202 37.46 4.93 -2.49
N GLU A 203 36.34 5.45 -1.97
CA GLU A 203 35.15 4.68 -1.60
C GLU A 203 34.56 3.90 -2.79
N ALA A 204 34.57 4.48 -3.99
CA ALA A 204 34.06 3.83 -5.20
C ALA A 204 34.94 2.63 -5.61
N HIS A 205 36.26 2.78 -5.52
CA HIS A 205 37.21 1.70 -5.77
C HIS A 205 37.07 0.57 -4.74
N PHE A 206 36.94 0.90 -3.45
CA PHE A 206 36.73 -0.09 -2.39
C PHE A 206 35.45 -0.91 -2.62
N ASN A 207 34.33 -0.24 -2.89
CA ASN A 207 33.05 -0.93 -3.08
C ASN A 207 33.03 -1.75 -4.38
N LEU A 208 33.66 -1.28 -5.46
CA LEU A 208 33.80 -2.08 -6.68
C LEU A 208 34.66 -3.34 -6.43
N ALA A 209 35.74 -3.19 -5.66
CA ALA A 209 36.57 -4.31 -5.25
C ALA A 209 35.80 -5.34 -4.42
N ALA A 210 34.93 -4.89 -3.50
CA ALA A 210 34.07 -5.74 -2.70
C ALA A 210 33.09 -6.55 -3.56
N VAL A 211 32.45 -5.91 -4.54
CA VAL A 211 31.55 -6.60 -5.49
C VAL A 211 32.32 -7.63 -6.31
N TYR A 212 33.52 -7.32 -6.80
CA TYR A 212 34.36 -8.31 -7.49
C TYR A 212 34.81 -9.47 -6.60
N ALA A 213 35.17 -9.19 -5.35
CA ALA A 213 35.60 -10.21 -4.40
C ALA A 213 34.46 -11.22 -4.10
N LYS A 214 33.22 -10.73 -3.95
CA LYS A 214 32.02 -11.56 -3.76
C LYS A 214 31.76 -12.49 -4.95
N GLN A 215 32.11 -12.05 -6.16
CA GLN A 215 31.97 -12.80 -7.41
C GLN A 215 33.23 -13.56 -7.84
N GLY A 216 34.25 -13.64 -6.98
CA GLY A 216 35.59 -14.09 -7.36
C GLY A 216 35.67 -15.51 -7.95
N ALA A 217 34.68 -16.36 -7.69
CA ALA A 217 34.55 -17.68 -8.34
C ALA A 217 34.17 -17.60 -9.83
N ALA A 218 33.42 -16.58 -10.24
CA ALA A 218 32.94 -16.40 -11.62
C ALA A 218 33.81 -15.40 -12.43
N LEU A 219 34.29 -14.33 -11.79
CA LEU A 219 35.03 -13.24 -12.46
C LEU A 219 36.55 -13.25 -12.22
N GLY A 220 37.01 -14.12 -11.32
CA GLY A 220 38.38 -14.11 -10.82
C GLY A 220 38.65 -12.96 -9.85
N TYR A 221 39.66 -13.13 -9.00
CA TYR A 221 39.97 -12.17 -7.94
C TYR A 221 40.94 -11.05 -8.35
N GLN A 222 41.51 -11.08 -9.56
CA GLN A 222 42.47 -10.06 -10.02
C GLN A 222 41.86 -8.64 -10.11
N PRO A 223 40.64 -8.45 -10.66
CA PRO A 223 40.00 -7.14 -10.64
C PRO A 223 39.78 -6.60 -9.22
N ALA A 224 39.36 -7.46 -8.29
CA ALA A 224 39.19 -7.07 -6.89
C ALA A 224 40.49 -6.56 -6.26
N ILE A 225 41.60 -7.28 -6.47
CA ILE A 225 42.92 -6.89 -5.95
C ILE A 225 43.37 -5.53 -6.50
N ALA A 226 43.18 -5.28 -7.80
CA ALA A 226 43.56 -4.03 -8.43
C ALA A 226 42.79 -2.84 -7.83
N GLU A 227 41.47 -2.99 -7.69
CA GLU A 227 40.61 -1.94 -7.14
C GLU A 227 40.88 -1.69 -5.64
N TYR A 228 41.10 -2.74 -4.84
CA TYR A 228 41.50 -2.55 -3.43
C TYR A 228 42.85 -1.86 -3.28
N LYS A 229 43.83 -2.19 -4.14
CA LYS A 229 45.14 -1.52 -4.13
C LYS A 229 45.00 -0.04 -4.48
N GLU A 230 44.13 0.29 -5.44
CA GLU A 230 43.86 1.68 -5.81
C GLU A 230 43.12 2.44 -4.71
N ALA A 231 42.13 1.82 -4.06
CA ALA A 231 41.45 2.38 -2.89
C ALA A 231 42.45 2.73 -1.78
N LEU A 232 43.38 1.83 -1.46
CA LEU A 232 44.44 2.06 -0.47
C LEU A 232 45.48 3.09 -0.92
N ARG A 233 45.74 3.21 -2.23
CA ARG A 233 46.62 4.26 -2.78
C ARG A 233 46.01 5.64 -2.59
N LEU A 234 44.70 5.77 -2.79
CA LEU A 234 43.94 7.00 -2.62
C LEU A 234 43.68 7.33 -1.15
N ASN A 235 43.39 6.33 -0.32
CA ASN A 235 43.21 6.45 1.13
C ASN A 235 44.04 5.40 1.90
N PRO A 236 45.31 5.72 2.25
CA PRO A 236 46.18 4.78 2.96
C PRO A 236 45.72 4.38 4.37
N ARG A 237 44.77 5.12 4.96
CA ARG A 237 44.24 4.88 6.31
C ARG A 237 42.98 4.00 6.31
N ASP A 238 42.52 3.55 5.15
CA ASP A 238 41.38 2.66 5.04
C ASP A 238 41.70 1.25 5.55
N ASP A 239 41.36 1.00 6.81
CA ASP A 239 41.59 -0.29 7.47
C ASP A 239 40.69 -1.39 6.89
N ASP A 240 39.49 -1.06 6.42
CA ASP A 240 38.51 -2.02 5.90
C ASP A 240 38.92 -2.49 4.49
N ALA A 241 39.43 -1.58 3.65
CA ALA A 241 40.08 -1.94 2.38
C ALA A 241 41.33 -2.80 2.60
N ARG A 242 42.11 -2.50 3.65
CA ARG A 242 43.33 -3.26 3.97
C ARG A 242 43.01 -4.68 4.40
N TYR A 243 42.05 -4.85 5.29
CA TYR A 243 41.59 -6.16 5.74
C TYR A 243 40.98 -6.97 4.60
N SER A 244 40.10 -6.35 3.81
CA SER A 244 39.43 -7.02 2.69
C SER A 244 40.41 -7.49 1.61
N LEU A 245 41.40 -6.67 1.25
CA LEU A 245 42.47 -7.08 0.36
C LEU A 245 43.27 -8.26 0.93
N ALA A 246 43.66 -8.18 2.20
CA ALA A 246 44.41 -9.25 2.85
C ALA A 246 43.63 -10.58 2.87
N LYS A 247 42.32 -10.53 3.16
CA LYS A 247 41.44 -11.71 3.13
C LYS A 247 41.42 -12.36 1.75
N VAL A 248 41.27 -11.57 0.69
CA VAL A 248 41.32 -12.08 -0.70
C VAL A 248 42.68 -12.73 -1.00
N LEU A 249 43.78 -12.13 -0.54
CA LEU A 249 45.13 -12.67 -0.77
C LEU A 249 45.37 -13.98 -0.01
N VAL A 250 44.89 -14.12 1.23
CA VAL A 250 44.94 -15.37 2.00
C VAL A 250 44.16 -16.47 1.26
N ASN A 251 42.92 -16.19 0.86
CA ASN A 251 42.06 -17.16 0.14
C ASN A 251 42.66 -17.62 -1.20
N LEU A 252 43.47 -16.78 -1.85
CA LEU A 252 44.20 -17.12 -3.07
C LEU A 252 45.50 -17.90 -2.84
N GLY A 253 45.82 -18.25 -1.60
CA GLY A 253 47.08 -18.90 -1.25
C GLY A 253 48.29 -17.98 -1.42
N LYS A 254 48.11 -16.66 -1.25
CA LYS A 254 49.18 -15.64 -1.30
C LYS A 254 49.45 -15.02 0.09
N PRO A 255 49.72 -15.82 1.13
CA PRO A 255 49.86 -15.31 2.50
C PRO A 255 51.01 -14.29 2.66
N GLN A 256 52.09 -14.41 1.86
CA GLN A 256 53.23 -13.50 1.93
C GLN A 256 52.88 -12.06 1.54
N GLU A 257 51.94 -11.86 0.60
CA GLU A 257 51.45 -10.52 0.25
C GLU A 257 50.47 -9.99 1.32
N ALA A 258 49.74 -10.88 2.01
CA ALA A 258 48.73 -10.52 3.01
C ALA A 258 49.31 -10.12 4.37
N ILE A 259 50.38 -10.79 4.82
CA ILE A 259 51.00 -10.59 6.15
C ILE A 259 51.32 -9.11 6.45
N PRO A 260 52.02 -8.33 5.61
CA PRO A 260 52.33 -6.93 5.93
C PRO A 260 51.08 -6.06 6.04
N LEU A 261 50.03 -6.36 5.27
CA LEU A 261 48.74 -5.66 5.34
C LEU A 261 48.04 -5.96 6.68
N LEU A 262 48.03 -7.22 7.10
CA LEU A 262 47.42 -7.67 8.36
C LEU A 262 48.20 -7.20 9.60
N GLN A 263 49.54 -7.11 9.52
CA GLN A 263 50.36 -6.50 10.57
C GLN A 263 50.07 -5.01 10.74
N ALA A 264 49.85 -4.28 9.64
CA ALA A 264 49.42 -2.88 9.72
C ALA A 264 48.00 -2.77 10.30
N TYR A 265 47.07 -3.60 9.82
CA TYR A 265 45.69 -3.63 10.30
C TYR A 265 45.59 -3.92 11.81
N THR A 266 46.23 -4.99 12.28
CA THR A 266 46.20 -5.38 13.71
C THR A 266 46.92 -4.39 14.64
N ARG A 267 47.85 -3.58 14.12
CA ARG A 267 48.42 -2.44 14.88
C ARG A 267 47.41 -1.30 15.04
N ASN A 268 46.59 -1.05 14.02
CA ASN A 268 45.56 -0.02 14.05
C ASN A 268 44.33 -0.45 14.86
N ARG A 269 43.98 -1.75 14.83
CA ARG A 269 42.86 -2.36 15.55
C ARG A 269 43.32 -3.46 16.51
N PRO A 270 43.98 -3.12 17.64
CA PRO A 270 44.62 -4.09 18.53
C PRO A 270 43.67 -4.96 19.37
N ARG A 271 42.35 -4.71 19.28
CA ARG A 271 41.28 -5.45 19.96
C ARG A 271 40.40 -6.26 19.01
N ASP A 272 40.71 -6.29 17.72
CA ASP A 272 39.94 -7.07 16.75
C ASP A 272 40.44 -8.52 16.68
N ALA A 273 39.63 -9.47 17.16
CA ALA A 273 39.96 -10.89 17.18
C ALA A 273 40.13 -11.46 15.76
N GLN A 274 39.25 -11.07 14.84
CA GLN A 274 39.24 -11.57 13.45
C GLN A 274 40.48 -11.14 12.68
N GLY A 275 40.98 -9.93 12.93
CA GLY A 275 42.27 -9.47 12.42
C GLY A 275 43.45 -10.36 12.83
N TYR A 276 43.51 -10.75 14.10
CA TYR A 276 44.55 -11.65 14.60
C TYR A 276 44.37 -13.09 14.12
N HIS A 277 43.13 -13.55 13.99
CA HIS A 277 42.80 -14.87 13.43
C HIS A 277 43.31 -14.98 11.99
N LEU A 278 42.94 -14.04 11.12
CA LEU A 278 43.37 -14.01 9.72
C LEU A 278 44.89 -13.84 9.57
N LEU A 279 45.54 -13.08 10.46
CA LEU A 279 47.00 -12.98 10.48
C LEU A 279 47.64 -14.32 10.91
N GLY A 280 47.03 -15.00 11.87
CA GLY A 280 47.44 -16.33 12.34
C GLY A 280 47.35 -17.38 11.23
N THR A 281 46.23 -17.43 10.50
CA THR A 281 46.04 -18.33 9.35
C THR A 281 47.02 -18.02 8.22
N ALA A 282 47.25 -16.74 7.90
CA ALA A 282 48.27 -16.34 6.92
C ALA A 282 49.68 -16.80 7.31
N TYR A 283 50.05 -16.68 8.60
CA TYR A 283 51.32 -17.25 9.08
C TYR A 283 51.35 -18.78 8.97
N ALA A 284 50.25 -19.46 9.30
CA ALA A 284 50.16 -20.91 9.21
C ALA A 284 50.35 -21.41 7.76
N ASP A 285 49.73 -20.75 6.78
CA ASP A 285 49.85 -21.07 5.35
C ASP A 285 51.24 -20.79 4.80
N SER A 286 51.92 -19.76 5.34
CA SER A 286 53.32 -19.49 5.04
C SER A 286 54.32 -20.37 5.83
N SER A 287 53.84 -21.40 6.53
CA SER A 287 54.63 -22.31 7.39
C SER A 287 55.38 -21.64 8.55
N GLN A 288 54.97 -20.44 8.96
CA GLN A 288 55.51 -19.71 10.11
C GLN A 288 54.72 -20.08 11.39
N LEU A 289 54.81 -21.35 11.79
CA LEU A 289 53.92 -21.95 12.79
C LEU A 289 54.01 -21.31 14.18
N ALA A 290 55.19 -20.82 14.59
CA ALA A 290 55.36 -20.18 15.89
C ALA A 290 54.64 -18.81 15.96
N GLN A 291 54.77 -18.01 14.90
CA GLN A 291 54.05 -16.75 14.77
C GLN A 291 52.54 -16.99 14.63
N ALA A 292 52.14 -18.01 13.87
CA ALA A 292 50.75 -18.42 13.71
C ALA A 292 50.10 -18.72 15.06
N GLY A 293 50.75 -19.56 15.89
CA GLY A 293 50.27 -19.89 17.23
C GLY A 293 50.12 -18.66 18.11
N GLY A 294 51.12 -17.77 18.13
CA GLY A 294 51.05 -16.55 18.95
C GLY A 294 49.95 -15.57 18.54
N MET A 295 49.62 -15.48 17.25
CA MET A 295 48.51 -14.63 16.78
C MET A 295 47.15 -15.28 17.05
N LEU A 296 47.02 -16.60 16.85
CA LEU A 296 45.79 -17.34 17.15
C LEU A 296 45.49 -17.39 18.65
N GLU A 297 46.50 -17.55 19.52
CA GLU A 297 46.35 -17.42 20.98
C GLU A 297 45.90 -16.01 21.39
N ARG A 298 46.26 -14.98 20.63
CA ARG A 298 45.80 -13.62 20.88
C ARG A 298 44.36 -13.42 20.39
N ALA A 299 43.99 -14.02 19.26
CA ALA A 299 42.62 -14.02 18.76
C ALA A 299 41.69 -14.73 19.74
N GLU A 300 42.09 -15.90 20.26
CA GLU A 300 41.33 -16.70 21.24
C GLU A 300 41.09 -15.94 22.55
N LYS A 301 42.09 -15.19 23.04
CA LYS A 301 41.91 -14.33 24.23
C LYS A 301 40.96 -13.17 24.02
N LEU A 302 40.85 -12.67 22.79
CA LEU A 302 39.96 -11.56 22.46
C LEU A 302 38.52 -12.04 22.22
N ASP A 303 38.37 -13.22 21.61
CA ASP A 303 37.08 -13.87 21.39
C ASP A 303 37.16 -15.39 21.66
N PRO A 304 36.91 -15.82 22.91
CA PRO A 304 36.98 -17.23 23.27
C PRO A 304 35.75 -18.05 22.81
N GLN A 305 34.70 -17.39 22.29
CA GLN A 305 33.45 -18.04 21.86
C GLN A 305 33.40 -18.29 20.35
N ASP A 306 34.49 -18.01 19.63
CA ASP A 306 34.60 -18.31 18.21
C ASP A 306 35.16 -19.73 18.00
N SER A 307 34.33 -20.63 17.44
CA SER A 307 34.73 -22.01 17.17
C SER A 307 35.79 -22.14 16.08
N GLU A 308 35.85 -21.22 15.10
CA GLU A 308 36.85 -21.25 14.02
C GLU A 308 38.24 -20.89 14.54
N ILE A 309 38.34 -19.89 15.42
CA ILE A 309 39.61 -19.53 16.07
C ILE A 309 40.15 -20.70 16.89
N GLN A 310 39.30 -21.34 17.69
CA GLN A 310 39.65 -22.53 18.48
C GLN A 310 40.11 -23.69 17.60
N TYR A 311 39.38 -23.94 16.51
CA TYR A 311 39.73 -24.96 15.53
C TYR A 311 41.09 -24.71 14.87
N ASP A 312 41.33 -23.51 14.35
CA ASP A 312 42.58 -23.17 13.65
C ASP A 312 43.78 -23.14 14.60
N LEU A 313 43.60 -22.67 15.84
CA LEU A 313 44.62 -22.77 16.87
C LEU A 313 44.95 -24.24 17.18
N GLY A 314 43.93 -25.09 17.31
CA GLY A 314 44.11 -26.54 17.43
C GLY A 314 44.92 -27.14 16.30
N LEU A 315 44.64 -26.77 15.04
CA LEU A 315 45.40 -27.23 13.86
C LEU A 315 46.87 -26.82 13.93
N VAL A 316 47.16 -25.57 14.29
CA VAL A 316 48.55 -25.08 14.44
C VAL A 316 49.26 -25.77 15.59
N LEU A 317 48.60 -26.00 16.73
CA LEU A 317 49.16 -26.73 17.86
C LEU A 317 49.51 -28.18 17.51
N VAL A 318 48.68 -28.86 16.70
CA VAL A 318 49.02 -30.19 16.17
C VAL A 318 50.30 -30.14 15.32
N LYS A 319 50.42 -29.15 14.43
CA LYS A 319 51.62 -29.00 13.57
C LYS A 319 52.87 -28.66 14.41
N LEU A 320 52.71 -27.95 15.53
CA LEU A 320 53.76 -27.67 16.51
C LEU A 320 54.08 -28.87 17.44
N GLY A 321 53.39 -30.00 17.29
CA GLY A 321 53.58 -31.20 18.12
C GLY A 321 52.94 -31.13 19.52
N LYS A 322 52.19 -30.06 19.82
CA LYS A 322 51.52 -29.84 21.11
C LYS A 322 50.13 -30.52 21.13
N ILE A 323 50.12 -31.85 21.14
CA ILE A 323 48.88 -32.65 21.00
C ILE A 323 47.88 -32.45 22.15
N GLY A 324 48.37 -32.31 23.40
CA GLY A 324 47.51 -32.08 24.57
C GLY A 324 46.68 -30.79 24.45
N PRO A 325 47.34 -29.62 24.33
CA PRO A 325 46.67 -28.34 24.10
C PRO A 325 45.78 -28.35 22.85
N ALA A 326 46.19 -29.01 21.76
CA ALA A 326 45.35 -29.10 20.56
C ALA A 326 44.00 -29.78 20.82
N ILE A 327 43.98 -30.85 21.63
CA ILE A 327 42.73 -31.52 22.01
C ILE A 327 41.82 -30.57 22.79
N GLU A 328 42.36 -29.79 23.72
CA GLU A 328 41.59 -28.81 24.49
C GLU A 328 40.91 -27.78 23.58
N GLN A 329 41.64 -27.25 22.59
CA GLN A 329 41.09 -26.29 21.63
C GLN A 329 40.02 -26.91 20.73
N PHE A 330 40.21 -28.13 20.24
CA PHE A 330 39.17 -28.78 19.43
C PHE A 330 37.93 -29.19 20.25
N GLU A 331 38.09 -29.58 21.52
CA GLU A 331 36.96 -29.81 22.44
C GLU A 331 36.20 -28.50 22.69
N ALA A 332 36.90 -27.37 22.85
CA ALA A 332 36.29 -26.06 22.95
C ALA A 332 35.51 -25.70 21.66
N ALA A 333 36.12 -25.87 20.48
CA ALA A 333 35.46 -25.66 19.19
C ALA A 333 34.18 -26.51 19.04
N LYS A 334 34.24 -27.80 19.41
CA LYS A 334 33.08 -28.71 19.43
C LYS A 334 32.01 -28.28 20.43
N SER A 335 32.40 -27.79 21.62
CA SER A 335 31.44 -27.34 22.63
C SER A 335 30.67 -26.09 22.21
N ILE A 336 31.32 -25.20 21.44
CA ILE A 336 30.72 -23.99 20.88
C ILE A 336 29.84 -24.34 19.67
N ASN A 337 30.38 -25.14 18.74
CA ASN A 337 29.67 -25.59 17.54
C ASN A 337 29.71 -27.12 17.40
N PRO A 338 28.73 -27.84 17.97
CA PRO A 338 28.64 -29.29 17.85
C PRO A 338 28.39 -29.82 16.42
N ALA A 339 28.01 -28.94 15.49
CA ALA A 339 27.78 -29.31 14.09
C ALA A 339 29.07 -29.21 13.24
N LEU A 340 30.18 -28.70 13.79
CA LEU A 340 31.45 -28.56 13.09
C LEU A 340 32.12 -29.94 12.89
N ALA A 341 31.75 -30.62 11.80
CA ALA A 341 32.22 -31.97 11.48
C ALA A 341 33.75 -32.08 11.47
N GLU A 342 34.43 -31.06 10.94
CA GLU A 342 35.89 -31.00 10.84
C GLU A 342 36.57 -31.03 12.22
N ALA A 343 35.95 -30.45 13.25
CA ALA A 343 36.48 -30.50 14.63
C ALA A 343 36.42 -31.92 15.21
N HIS A 344 35.33 -32.66 14.97
CA HIS A 344 35.22 -34.07 15.35
C HIS A 344 36.29 -34.94 14.66
N TYR A 345 36.52 -34.69 13.37
CA TYR A 345 37.58 -35.40 12.63
C TYR A 345 38.98 -35.12 13.21
N GLN A 346 39.30 -33.85 13.47
CA GLN A 346 40.61 -33.48 14.04
C GLN A 346 40.78 -33.98 15.49
N LEU A 347 39.72 -33.96 16.31
CA LEU A 347 39.70 -34.59 17.63
C LEU A 347 39.99 -36.09 17.53
N ALA A 348 39.34 -36.79 16.60
CA ALA A 348 39.56 -38.21 16.41
C ALA A 348 41.02 -38.52 16.07
N LEU A 349 41.65 -37.71 15.21
CA LEU A 349 43.06 -37.84 14.87
C LEU A 349 43.99 -37.51 16.04
N ALA A 350 43.68 -36.46 16.81
CA ALA A 350 44.47 -36.03 17.96
C ALA A 350 44.41 -37.06 19.11
N TYR A 351 43.23 -37.59 19.42
CA TYR A 351 43.04 -38.67 20.40
C TYR A 351 43.78 -39.94 19.99
N ARG A 352 43.74 -40.31 18.70
CA ARG A 352 44.51 -41.46 18.18
C ARG A 352 46.02 -41.26 18.36
N LYS A 353 46.55 -40.06 18.09
CA LYS A 353 47.97 -39.74 18.33
C LYS A 353 48.35 -39.78 19.83
N LYS A 354 47.41 -39.46 20.72
CA LYS A 354 47.57 -39.55 22.18
C LYS A 354 47.41 -40.97 22.73
N GLY A 355 46.91 -41.92 21.92
CA GLY A 355 46.65 -43.31 22.30
C GLY A 355 45.25 -43.59 22.87
N ASP A 356 44.35 -42.60 22.88
CA ASP A 356 42.96 -42.77 23.33
C ASP A 356 42.07 -43.23 22.16
N LEU A 357 42.12 -44.53 21.87
CA LEU A 357 41.37 -45.15 20.77
C LEU A 357 39.84 -45.12 20.98
N ALA A 358 39.38 -45.11 22.24
CA ALA A 358 37.95 -45.12 22.55
C ALA A 358 37.30 -43.79 22.14
N ARG A 359 37.86 -42.66 22.61
CA ARG A 359 37.36 -41.33 22.20
C ARG A 359 37.57 -41.08 20.72
N SER A 360 38.69 -41.52 20.16
CA SER A 360 38.94 -41.41 18.72
C SER A 360 37.82 -42.06 17.88
N THR A 361 37.39 -43.27 18.25
CA THR A 361 36.32 -43.98 17.54
C THR A 361 34.97 -43.28 17.68
N GLN A 362 34.65 -42.76 18.87
CA GLN A 362 33.43 -41.99 19.13
C GLN A 362 33.36 -40.73 18.25
N GLU A 363 34.43 -39.95 18.24
CA GLU A 363 34.50 -38.71 17.46
C GLU A 363 34.44 -38.98 15.94
N MET A 364 35.04 -40.08 15.48
CA MET A 364 34.94 -40.49 14.07
C MET A 364 33.52 -40.88 13.66
N ALA A 365 32.77 -41.55 14.54
CA ALA A 365 31.36 -41.89 14.28
C ALA A 365 30.48 -40.62 14.23
N ALA A 366 30.74 -39.64 15.11
CA ALA A 366 30.06 -38.34 15.08
C ALA A 366 30.33 -37.59 13.77
N PHE A 367 31.58 -37.54 13.32
CA PHE A 367 31.96 -36.97 12.02
C PHE A 367 31.20 -37.63 10.85
N GLN A 368 31.14 -38.96 10.80
CA GLN A 368 30.43 -39.68 9.74
C GLN A 368 28.93 -39.37 9.71
N LYS A 369 28.30 -39.28 10.89
CA LYS A 369 26.89 -38.93 11.01
C LYS A 369 26.62 -37.50 10.52
N LEU A 370 27.46 -36.54 10.89
CA LEU A 370 27.35 -35.14 10.44
C LEU A 370 27.52 -35.04 8.92
N LYS A 371 28.51 -35.71 8.34
CA LYS A 371 28.71 -35.72 6.88
C LYS A 371 27.60 -36.39 6.09
N ALA A 372 26.98 -37.44 6.64
CA ALA A 372 25.78 -38.04 6.04
C ALA A 372 24.61 -37.05 6.03
N GLY A 373 24.38 -36.35 7.15
CA GLY A 373 23.37 -35.29 7.25
C GLY A 373 23.59 -34.14 6.27
N GLU A 374 24.83 -33.63 6.14
CA GLU A 374 25.17 -32.61 5.14
C GLU A 374 24.85 -33.08 3.71
N THR A 375 25.12 -34.36 3.41
CA THR A 375 24.86 -34.93 2.08
C THR A 375 23.36 -35.04 1.80
N ASP A 376 22.57 -35.45 2.80
CA ASP A 376 21.12 -35.55 2.71
C ASP A 376 20.46 -34.18 2.59
N GLU A 377 20.96 -33.16 3.30
CA GLU A 377 20.51 -31.77 3.17
C GLU A 377 20.78 -31.22 1.76
N VAL A 378 21.98 -31.43 1.22
CA VAL A 378 22.33 -31.01 -0.14
C VAL A 378 21.46 -31.72 -1.17
N ASN A 379 21.28 -33.04 -1.04
CA ASN A 379 20.43 -33.81 -1.94
C ASN A 379 18.95 -33.41 -1.83
N GLY A 380 18.45 -33.18 -0.62
CA GLY A 380 17.09 -32.71 -0.37
C GLY A 380 16.85 -31.31 -0.92
N GLY A 381 17.83 -30.40 -0.76
CA GLY A 381 17.83 -29.07 -1.36
C GLY A 381 17.79 -29.14 -2.89
N ASN A 382 18.56 -30.04 -3.51
CA ASN A 382 18.53 -30.26 -4.96
C ASN A 382 17.15 -30.74 -5.44
N ARG A 383 16.52 -31.68 -4.73
CA ARG A 383 15.16 -32.16 -5.02
C ARG A 383 14.11 -31.08 -4.84
N ASN A 384 14.22 -30.27 -3.79
CA ASN A 384 13.33 -29.13 -3.58
C ASN A 384 13.46 -28.09 -4.71
N ASN A 385 14.69 -27.80 -5.16
CA ASN A 385 14.93 -26.88 -6.27
C ASN A 385 14.39 -27.42 -7.61
N GLU A 386 14.51 -28.74 -7.84
CA GLU A 386 13.85 -29.42 -8.96
C GLU A 386 12.32 -29.25 -8.90
N GLY A 387 11.73 -29.44 -7.72
CA GLY A 387 10.30 -29.19 -7.49
C GLY A 387 9.90 -27.74 -7.78
N ASN A 388 10.69 -26.76 -7.33
CA ASN A 388 10.44 -25.33 -7.60
C ASN A 388 10.43 -25.02 -9.10
N ARG A 389 11.36 -25.62 -9.85
CA ARG A 389 11.40 -25.47 -11.31
C ARG A 389 10.15 -26.07 -11.96
N MET A 390 9.77 -27.28 -11.54
CA MET A 390 8.55 -27.94 -12.03
C MET A 390 7.27 -27.15 -11.68
N MET A 391 7.20 -26.51 -10.52
CA MET A 391 6.10 -25.60 -10.15
C MET A 391 6.00 -24.42 -11.12
N ALA A 392 7.12 -23.79 -11.46
CA ALA A 392 7.14 -22.66 -12.39
C ALA A 392 6.75 -23.07 -13.82
N GLU A 393 7.04 -24.30 -14.22
CA GLU A 393 6.63 -24.89 -15.51
C GLU A 393 5.15 -25.35 -15.52
N GLY A 394 4.45 -25.30 -14.38
CA GLY A 394 3.07 -25.80 -14.25
C GLY A 394 2.94 -27.32 -14.14
N LYS A 395 4.03 -28.05 -13.94
CA LYS A 395 4.07 -29.52 -13.79
C LYS A 395 3.85 -29.92 -12.33
N PHE A 396 2.66 -29.64 -11.80
CA PHE A 396 2.38 -29.76 -10.36
C PHE A 396 2.56 -31.18 -9.80
N GLN A 397 2.25 -32.21 -10.59
CA GLN A 397 2.40 -33.61 -10.15
C GLN A 397 3.86 -34.03 -9.99
N GLU A 398 4.72 -33.60 -10.91
CA GLU A 398 6.16 -33.86 -10.86
C GLU A 398 6.80 -33.06 -9.71
N ALA A 399 6.38 -31.81 -9.54
CA ALA A 399 6.81 -30.97 -8.43
C ALA A 399 6.51 -31.62 -7.07
N ALA A 400 5.27 -32.08 -6.86
CA ALA A 400 4.88 -32.77 -5.64
C ALA A 400 5.73 -34.02 -5.36
N ASN A 401 6.13 -34.77 -6.39
CA ASN A 401 7.01 -35.93 -6.23
C ASN A 401 8.42 -35.52 -5.82
N ALA A 402 8.99 -34.49 -6.46
CA ALA A 402 10.31 -33.97 -6.10
C ALA A 402 10.34 -33.41 -4.66
N TYR A 403 9.29 -32.70 -4.23
CA TYR A 403 9.18 -32.23 -2.85
C TYR A 403 9.02 -33.38 -1.84
N ARG A 404 8.26 -34.44 -2.17
CA ARG A 404 8.19 -35.64 -1.32
C ARG A 404 9.54 -36.34 -1.16
N ASP A 405 10.38 -36.34 -2.20
CA ASP A 405 11.74 -36.87 -2.10
C ASP A 405 12.62 -35.98 -1.21
N ALA A 406 12.50 -34.65 -1.30
CA ALA A 406 13.19 -33.72 -0.42
C ALA A 406 12.80 -33.93 1.05
N VAL A 407 11.50 -33.97 1.34
CA VAL A 407 10.95 -34.23 2.69
C VAL A 407 11.36 -35.60 3.24
N ARG A 408 11.62 -36.60 2.38
CA ARG A 408 12.10 -37.92 2.83
C ARG A 408 13.57 -37.88 3.30
N LEU A 409 14.38 -37.02 2.69
CA LEU A 409 15.80 -36.86 3.03
C LEU A 409 15.98 -36.06 4.33
N ASP A 410 15.20 -35.00 4.51
CA ASP A 410 15.08 -34.29 5.79
C ASP A 410 13.60 -34.00 6.12
N PRO A 411 12.98 -34.84 6.97
CA PRO A 411 11.60 -34.66 7.40
C PRO A 411 11.37 -33.47 8.34
N THR A 412 12.44 -32.84 8.84
CA THR A 412 12.38 -31.77 9.83
C THR A 412 12.44 -30.37 9.23
N ASN A 413 12.58 -30.25 7.91
CA ASN A 413 12.62 -28.96 7.22
C ASN A 413 11.21 -28.42 6.93
N PRO A 414 10.71 -27.40 7.66
CA PRO A 414 9.35 -26.88 7.47
C PRO A 414 9.13 -26.28 6.07
N ARG A 415 10.16 -25.69 5.47
CA ARG A 415 10.04 -25.05 4.15
C ARG A 415 9.76 -26.06 3.03
N TRP A 416 10.28 -27.27 3.13
CA TRP A 416 10.04 -28.32 2.13
C TRP A 416 8.64 -28.89 2.25
N HIS A 417 8.10 -29.01 3.47
CA HIS A 417 6.68 -29.34 3.68
C HIS A 417 5.76 -28.24 3.15
N TYR A 418 6.13 -26.97 3.32
CA TYR A 418 5.37 -25.84 2.77
C TYR A 418 5.37 -25.84 1.23
N ASN A 419 6.52 -26.05 0.58
CA ASN A 419 6.56 -26.15 -0.89
C ASN A 419 5.75 -27.36 -1.40
N LEU A 420 5.75 -28.49 -0.67
CA LEU A 420 4.90 -29.62 -0.96
C LEU A 420 3.41 -29.26 -0.86
N SER A 421 2.98 -28.55 0.19
CA SER A 421 1.58 -28.16 0.34
C SER A 421 1.11 -27.27 -0.81
N LEU A 422 1.94 -26.30 -1.25
CA LEU A 422 1.62 -25.46 -2.41
C LEU A 422 1.43 -26.26 -3.70
N ALA A 423 2.22 -27.31 -3.93
CA ALA A 423 2.05 -28.19 -5.09
C ALA A 423 0.76 -29.01 -4.99
N LEU A 424 0.41 -29.50 -3.79
CA LEU A 424 -0.82 -30.25 -3.54
C LEU A 424 -2.07 -29.37 -3.71
N ALA A 425 -2.01 -28.11 -3.28
CA ALA A 425 -3.05 -27.12 -3.52
C ALA A 425 -3.34 -26.94 -5.03
N LYS A 426 -2.29 -26.86 -5.86
CA LYS A 426 -2.44 -26.78 -7.32
C LYS A 426 -3.00 -28.04 -7.97
N LEU A 427 -2.84 -29.20 -7.33
CA LEU A 427 -3.43 -30.47 -7.75
C LEU A 427 -4.87 -30.67 -7.25
N GLY A 428 -5.35 -29.81 -6.35
CA GLY A 428 -6.63 -29.99 -5.66
C GLY A 428 -6.62 -31.13 -4.63
N ASP A 429 -5.44 -31.61 -4.22
CA ASP A 429 -5.30 -32.59 -3.14
C ASP A 429 -5.36 -31.90 -1.78
N HIS A 430 -6.56 -31.46 -1.40
CA HIS A 430 -6.81 -30.72 -0.17
C HIS A 430 -6.42 -31.50 1.11
N ALA A 431 -6.57 -32.83 1.09
CA ALA A 431 -6.22 -33.66 2.24
C ALA A 431 -4.70 -33.76 2.42
N GLY A 432 -3.96 -33.88 1.32
CA GLY A 432 -2.50 -33.84 1.33
C GLY A 432 -1.97 -32.45 1.73
N GLU A 433 -2.57 -31.39 1.18
CA GLU A 433 -2.27 -30.00 1.49
C GLU A 433 -2.42 -29.70 3.00
N GLU A 434 -3.57 -30.04 3.59
CA GLU A 434 -3.84 -29.86 5.02
C GLU A 434 -2.78 -30.55 5.87
N LYS A 435 -2.51 -31.84 5.60
CA LYS A 435 -1.52 -32.62 6.35
C LYS A 435 -0.11 -32.04 6.26
N SER A 436 0.27 -31.55 5.08
CA SER A 436 1.58 -30.91 4.89
C SER A 436 1.65 -29.57 5.64
N LEU A 437 0.60 -28.74 5.61
CA LEU A 437 0.53 -27.48 6.36
C LEU A 437 0.54 -27.68 7.87
N GLU A 438 -0.20 -28.68 8.38
CA GLU A 438 -0.16 -29.07 9.80
C GLU A 438 1.27 -29.45 10.22
N LYS A 439 2.01 -30.15 9.36
CA LYS A 439 3.41 -30.50 9.63
C LYS A 439 4.32 -29.27 9.62
N VAL A 440 4.06 -28.29 8.76
CA VAL A 440 4.78 -26.99 8.78
C VAL A 440 4.57 -26.32 10.12
N ILE A 441 3.32 -26.20 10.58
CA ILE A 441 2.97 -25.54 11.85
C ILE A 441 3.52 -26.31 13.07
N GLU A 442 3.59 -27.64 13.01
CA GLU A 442 4.24 -28.45 14.05
C GLU A 442 5.74 -28.15 14.17
N LEU A 443 6.43 -27.96 13.04
CA LEU A 443 7.87 -27.73 12.97
C LEU A 443 8.26 -26.26 13.18
N ASP A 444 7.47 -25.33 12.63
CA ASP A 444 7.63 -23.89 12.73
C ASP A 444 6.26 -23.20 12.91
N PRO A 445 5.81 -23.03 14.17
CA PRO A 445 4.56 -22.33 14.48
C PRO A 445 4.53 -20.86 14.08
N ASN A 446 5.66 -20.25 13.72
CA ASN A 446 5.78 -18.83 13.40
C ASN A 446 5.86 -18.59 11.87
N MET A 447 5.45 -19.56 11.05
CA MET A 447 5.40 -19.40 9.60
C MET A 447 4.05 -18.81 9.16
N ALA A 448 3.94 -17.47 9.14
CA ALA A 448 2.70 -16.77 8.75
C ALA A 448 2.10 -17.22 7.40
N PRO A 449 2.89 -17.49 6.33
CA PRO A 449 2.34 -18.02 5.07
C PRO A 449 1.61 -19.36 5.22
N ALA A 450 2.05 -20.25 6.12
CA ALA A 450 1.40 -21.55 6.34
C ALA A 450 0.02 -21.38 6.97
N HIS A 451 -0.11 -20.49 7.96
CA HIS A 451 -1.41 -20.14 8.54
C HIS A 451 -2.34 -19.49 7.50
N ASN A 452 -1.82 -18.62 6.63
CA ASN A 452 -2.63 -18.04 5.55
C ASN A 452 -3.15 -19.10 4.56
N GLU A 453 -2.30 -20.02 4.11
CA GLU A 453 -2.73 -21.12 3.20
C GLU A 453 -3.76 -22.03 3.89
N LEU A 454 -3.56 -22.38 5.16
CA LEU A 454 -4.53 -23.20 5.90
C LEU A 454 -5.87 -22.46 6.06
N GLY A 455 -5.82 -21.14 6.29
CA GLY A 455 -7.00 -20.29 6.31
C GLY A 455 -7.75 -20.28 4.97
N LEU A 456 -7.04 -20.20 3.85
CA LEU A 456 -7.63 -20.29 2.50
C LEU A 456 -8.28 -21.66 2.27
N LEU A 457 -7.63 -22.74 2.70
CA LEU A 457 -8.16 -24.10 2.60
C LEU A 457 -9.47 -24.26 3.40
N TYR A 458 -9.51 -23.74 4.63
CA TYR A 458 -10.73 -23.73 5.43
C TYR A 458 -11.82 -22.85 4.85
N LEU A 459 -11.47 -21.71 4.26
CA LEU A 459 -12.44 -20.84 3.59
C LEU A 459 -13.08 -21.56 2.39
N ALA A 460 -12.29 -22.28 1.59
CA ALA A 460 -12.77 -23.09 0.47
C ALA A 460 -13.67 -24.25 0.94
N ALA A 461 -13.39 -24.83 2.11
CA ALA A 461 -14.23 -25.85 2.75
C ALA A 461 -15.48 -25.29 3.44
N GLY A 462 -15.72 -23.98 3.41
CA GLY A 462 -16.85 -23.31 4.08
C GLY A 462 -16.69 -23.17 5.60
N LYS A 463 -15.52 -23.56 6.16
CA LYS A 463 -15.17 -23.47 7.58
C LYS A 463 -14.68 -22.06 7.92
N ARG A 464 -15.60 -21.09 7.87
CA ARG A 464 -15.27 -19.66 8.00
C ARG A 464 -14.64 -19.27 9.35
N SER A 465 -15.08 -19.88 10.45
CA SER A 465 -14.57 -19.53 11.78
C SER A 465 -13.11 -19.97 11.95
N GLU A 466 -12.78 -21.14 11.42
CA GLU A 466 -11.43 -21.68 11.38
C GLU A 466 -10.54 -20.85 10.45
N ALA A 467 -11.04 -20.47 9.26
CA ALA A 467 -10.33 -19.56 8.36
C ALA A 467 -10.00 -18.21 9.02
N GLU A 468 -10.97 -17.59 9.69
CA GLU A 468 -10.75 -16.35 10.44
C GLU A 468 -9.65 -16.50 11.51
N ARG A 469 -9.65 -17.61 12.24
CA ARG A 469 -8.63 -17.90 13.26
C ARG A 469 -7.25 -17.99 12.63
N GLU A 470 -7.09 -18.75 11.55
CA GLU A 470 -5.79 -18.93 10.91
C GLU A 470 -5.27 -17.62 10.29
N PHE A 471 -6.13 -16.82 9.64
CA PHE A 471 -5.72 -15.50 9.16
C PHE A 471 -5.30 -14.57 10.30
N LYS A 472 -6.00 -14.60 11.44
CA LYS A 472 -5.61 -13.83 12.63
C LYS A 472 -4.26 -14.28 13.19
N LEU A 473 -3.98 -15.58 13.21
CA LEU A 473 -2.67 -16.10 13.63
C LEU A 473 -1.56 -15.64 12.67
N ALA A 474 -1.79 -15.72 11.36
CA ALA A 474 -0.86 -15.19 10.36
C ALA A 474 -0.55 -13.70 10.60
N LEU A 475 -1.55 -12.89 10.96
CA LEU A 475 -1.40 -11.46 11.26
C LEU A 475 -0.83 -11.17 12.65
N GLN A 476 -0.94 -12.09 13.61
CA GLN A 476 -0.23 -11.98 14.89
C GLN A 476 1.27 -12.21 14.71
N ILE A 477 1.64 -13.13 13.82
CA ILE A 477 3.03 -13.45 13.48
C ILE A 477 3.64 -12.36 12.60
N ASP A 478 2.96 -11.99 11.51
CA ASP A 478 3.34 -10.91 10.61
C ASP A 478 2.18 -9.92 10.42
N PRO A 479 2.15 -8.84 11.24
CA PRO A 479 1.11 -7.82 11.15
C PRO A 479 1.04 -7.07 9.81
N LYS A 480 2.05 -7.17 8.95
CA LYS A 480 2.12 -6.49 7.64
C LYS A 480 1.87 -7.43 6.48
N PHE A 481 1.44 -8.67 6.74
CA PHE A 481 1.19 -9.64 5.69
C PHE A 481 -0.07 -9.30 4.88
N ALA A 482 0.12 -8.54 3.79
CA ALA A 482 -0.95 -7.96 2.97
C ALA A 482 -1.95 -9.00 2.44
N GLU A 483 -1.49 -10.21 2.08
CA GLU A 483 -2.37 -11.28 1.60
C GLU A 483 -3.31 -11.77 2.71
N ALA A 484 -2.80 -12.00 3.93
CA ALA A 484 -3.63 -12.40 5.06
C ALA A 484 -4.60 -11.28 5.49
N GLN A 485 -4.18 -10.01 5.43
CA GLN A 485 -5.05 -8.85 5.67
C GLN A 485 -6.21 -8.83 4.67
N ASN A 486 -5.91 -9.00 3.38
CA ASN A 486 -6.92 -9.07 2.34
C ASN A 486 -7.85 -10.27 2.53
N ASN A 487 -7.33 -11.46 2.81
CA ASN A 487 -8.14 -12.65 2.97
C ASN A 487 -9.09 -12.55 4.19
N LEU A 488 -8.61 -12.00 5.31
CA LEU A 488 -9.46 -11.68 6.45
C LEU A 488 -10.49 -10.59 6.12
N GLY A 489 -10.10 -9.58 5.34
CA GLY A 489 -11.00 -8.54 4.84
C GLY A 489 -12.13 -9.12 3.99
N VAL A 490 -11.84 -10.12 3.15
CA VAL A 490 -12.86 -10.84 2.35
C VAL A 490 -13.83 -11.58 3.26
N VAL A 491 -13.35 -12.26 4.31
CA VAL A 491 -14.22 -12.92 5.30
C VAL A 491 -15.17 -11.91 5.95
N TYR A 492 -14.65 -10.75 6.39
CA TYR A 492 -15.49 -9.70 6.99
C TYR A 492 -16.44 -9.03 6.00
N SER A 493 -16.04 -8.88 4.74
CA SER A 493 -16.94 -8.41 3.69
C SER A 493 -18.10 -9.38 3.47
N GLN A 494 -17.88 -10.70 3.54
CA GLN A 494 -18.94 -11.70 3.39
C GLN A 494 -19.92 -11.71 4.58
N ASP A 495 -19.43 -11.31 5.76
CA ASP A 495 -20.23 -11.16 6.99
C ASP A 495 -20.99 -9.81 7.06
N ASN A 496 -20.95 -8.98 6.01
CA ASN A 496 -21.47 -7.60 5.99
C ASN A 496 -20.82 -6.68 7.04
N LYS A 497 -19.59 -6.98 7.48
CA LYS A 497 -18.78 -6.14 8.37
C LYS A 497 -17.90 -5.19 7.54
N ASP A 498 -18.53 -4.38 6.68
CA ASP A 498 -17.84 -3.58 5.66
C ASP A 498 -16.79 -2.60 6.24
N ALA A 499 -16.99 -2.08 7.46
CA ALA A 499 -16.03 -1.17 8.09
C ALA A 499 -14.71 -1.88 8.47
N LEU A 500 -14.79 -3.11 8.97
CA LEU A 500 -13.60 -3.92 9.30
C LEU A 500 -12.90 -4.39 8.03
N ALA A 501 -13.69 -4.77 7.01
CA ALA A 501 -13.16 -5.13 5.70
C ALA A 501 -12.39 -3.97 5.06
N GLU A 502 -12.96 -2.76 5.04
CA GLU A 502 -12.30 -1.55 4.54
C GLU A 502 -10.96 -1.30 5.25
N GLN A 503 -10.93 -1.39 6.59
CA GLN A 503 -9.70 -1.20 7.35
C GLN A 503 -8.60 -2.19 6.93
N LEU A 504 -8.94 -3.48 6.83
CA LEU A 504 -7.98 -4.51 6.46
C LEU A 504 -7.50 -4.36 5.02
N PHE A 505 -8.39 -4.01 4.08
CA PHE A 505 -7.97 -3.78 2.70
C PHE A 505 -7.07 -2.54 2.57
N ARG A 506 -7.34 -1.46 3.31
CA ARG A 506 -6.44 -0.29 3.37
C ARG A 506 -5.06 -0.67 3.88
N GLN A 507 -5.00 -1.40 5.00
CA GLN A 507 -3.75 -1.91 5.54
C GLN A 507 -3.01 -2.79 4.51
N ALA A 508 -3.72 -3.65 3.78
CA ALA A 508 -3.12 -4.49 2.74
C ALA A 508 -2.51 -3.64 1.61
N THR A 509 -3.21 -2.59 1.16
CA THR A 509 -2.67 -1.68 0.13
C THR A 509 -1.51 -0.81 0.62
N GLU A 510 -1.48 -0.47 1.90
CA GLU A 510 -0.39 0.30 2.54
C GLU A 510 0.87 -0.56 2.73
N ASN A 511 0.69 -1.83 3.10
CA ASN A 511 1.79 -2.77 3.34
C ASN A 511 2.37 -3.36 2.05
N ASP A 512 1.54 -3.58 1.02
CA ASP A 512 1.99 -3.95 -0.33
C ASP A 512 1.27 -3.12 -1.41
N ALA A 513 1.96 -2.07 -1.86
CA ALA A 513 1.48 -1.16 -2.91
C ALA A 513 1.35 -1.82 -4.30
N ARG A 514 1.77 -3.09 -4.48
CA ARG A 514 1.60 -3.85 -5.74
C ARG A 514 0.55 -4.94 -5.63
N TYR A 515 -0.09 -5.11 -4.48
CA TYR A 515 -1.08 -6.16 -4.27
C TYR A 515 -2.45 -5.77 -4.83
N THR A 516 -2.61 -5.91 -6.15
CA THR A 516 -3.80 -5.49 -6.91
C THR A 516 -5.13 -5.98 -6.33
N LYS A 517 -5.18 -7.23 -5.81
CA LYS A 517 -6.42 -7.80 -5.24
C LYS A 517 -6.98 -6.97 -4.07
N ALA A 518 -6.11 -6.41 -3.22
CA ALA A 518 -6.57 -5.55 -2.13
C ALA A 518 -7.14 -4.23 -2.65
N PHE A 519 -6.55 -3.62 -3.69
CA PHE A 519 -7.12 -2.43 -4.30
C PHE A 519 -8.50 -2.69 -4.91
N VAL A 520 -8.69 -3.83 -5.59
CA VAL A 520 -10.01 -4.22 -6.12
C VAL A 520 -11.03 -4.39 -5.00
N ASN A 521 -10.68 -5.15 -3.95
CA ASN A 521 -11.58 -5.39 -2.83
C ASN A 521 -11.90 -4.12 -2.03
N LEU A 522 -10.92 -3.23 -1.85
CA LEU A 522 -11.12 -1.91 -1.24
C LEU A 522 -12.07 -1.07 -2.09
N GLY A 523 -11.82 -0.96 -3.39
CA GLY A 523 -12.66 -0.21 -4.33
C GLY A 523 -14.11 -0.69 -4.35
N LEU A 524 -14.33 -2.00 -4.42
CA LEU A 524 -15.67 -2.60 -4.34
C LEU A 524 -16.36 -2.30 -3.01
N THR A 525 -15.63 -2.38 -1.89
CA THR A 525 -16.17 -2.09 -0.56
C THR A 525 -16.56 -0.61 -0.42
N LEU A 526 -15.72 0.31 -0.89
CA LEU A 526 -16.01 1.75 -0.92
C LEU A 526 -17.22 2.07 -1.81
N GLY A 527 -17.32 1.41 -2.97
CA GLY A 527 -18.44 1.55 -3.89
C GLY A 527 -19.77 1.07 -3.28
N ARG A 528 -19.78 -0.01 -2.49
CA ARG A 528 -20.98 -0.45 -1.74
C ARG A 528 -21.39 0.53 -0.65
N GLN A 529 -20.43 1.18 -0.01
CA GLN A 529 -20.69 2.21 1.01
C GLN A 529 -21.12 3.57 0.42
N GLY A 530 -21.16 3.71 -0.91
CA GLY A 530 -21.48 4.97 -1.59
C GLY A 530 -20.33 5.99 -1.64
N LYS A 531 -19.12 5.62 -1.22
CA LYS A 531 -17.91 6.46 -1.31
C LYS A 531 -17.32 6.38 -2.72
N LEU A 532 -18.10 6.80 -3.72
CA LEU A 532 -17.82 6.54 -5.14
C LEU A 532 -16.49 7.15 -5.62
N GLN A 533 -16.20 8.41 -5.25
CA GLN A 533 -14.94 9.07 -5.64
C GLN A 533 -13.69 8.32 -5.14
N ALA A 534 -13.71 7.88 -3.87
CA ALA A 534 -12.59 7.13 -3.30
C ALA A 534 -12.47 5.74 -3.92
N ALA A 535 -13.59 5.13 -4.31
CA ALA A 535 -13.61 3.86 -5.02
C ALA A 535 -12.97 3.97 -6.41
N GLU A 536 -13.33 5.01 -7.18
CA GLU A 536 -12.76 5.35 -8.49
C GLU A 536 -11.23 5.50 -8.40
N GLU A 537 -10.73 6.35 -7.50
CA GLU A 537 -9.29 6.56 -7.29
C GLU A 537 -8.56 5.25 -6.96
N THR A 538 -9.14 4.44 -6.09
CA THR A 538 -8.55 3.14 -5.67
C THR A 538 -8.50 2.15 -6.83
N LEU A 539 -9.56 2.08 -7.64
CA LEU A 539 -9.66 1.16 -8.77
C LEU A 539 -8.81 1.58 -9.96
N HIS A 540 -8.60 2.89 -10.16
CA HIS A 540 -7.60 3.38 -11.10
C HIS A 540 -6.18 2.91 -10.73
N GLN A 541 -5.83 2.86 -9.44
CA GLN A 541 -4.54 2.27 -9.03
C GLN A 541 -4.51 0.77 -9.33
N ALA A 542 -5.59 0.03 -9.09
CA ALA A 542 -5.66 -1.40 -9.44
C ALA A 542 -5.42 -1.63 -10.94
N VAL A 543 -6.11 -0.88 -11.81
CA VAL A 543 -5.97 -0.96 -13.26
C VAL A 543 -4.58 -0.51 -13.72
N LYS A 544 -3.98 0.51 -13.08
CA LYS A 544 -2.61 0.94 -13.38
C LYS A 544 -1.59 -0.15 -13.06
N LEU A 545 -1.76 -0.87 -11.95
CA LEU A 545 -0.88 -1.97 -11.54
C LEU A 545 -1.05 -3.20 -12.44
N ALA A 546 -2.29 -3.52 -12.80
CA ALA A 546 -2.61 -4.65 -13.67
C ALA A 546 -3.63 -4.25 -14.75
N PRO A 547 -3.18 -3.68 -15.89
CA PRO A 547 -4.06 -3.16 -16.94
C PRO A 547 -4.92 -4.21 -17.66
N ARG A 548 -4.64 -5.50 -17.42
CA ARG A 548 -5.36 -6.64 -17.99
C ARG A 548 -6.11 -7.45 -16.93
N ASP A 549 -6.22 -6.93 -15.71
CA ASP A 549 -6.99 -7.60 -14.65
C ASP A 549 -8.49 -7.36 -14.85
N HIS A 550 -9.23 -8.43 -15.13
CA HIS A 550 -10.64 -8.35 -15.47
C HIS A 550 -11.51 -7.94 -14.28
N SER A 551 -11.10 -8.30 -13.06
CA SER A 551 -11.83 -7.93 -11.83
C SER A 551 -11.70 -6.43 -11.57
N ALA A 552 -10.51 -5.86 -11.77
CA ALA A 552 -10.26 -4.42 -11.64
C ALA A 552 -11.04 -3.61 -12.69
N LEU A 553 -11.01 -4.03 -13.96
CA LEU A 553 -11.76 -3.35 -15.03
C LEU A 553 -13.27 -3.44 -14.80
N THR A 554 -13.79 -4.60 -14.37
CA THR A 554 -15.21 -4.76 -14.05
C THR A 554 -15.61 -3.84 -12.90
N ALA A 555 -14.85 -3.84 -11.80
CA ALA A 555 -15.13 -3.01 -10.65
C ALA A 555 -15.09 -1.52 -10.99
N LEU A 556 -14.09 -1.08 -11.78
CA LEU A 556 -13.97 0.32 -12.21
C LEU A 556 -15.18 0.72 -13.06
N GLY A 557 -15.50 -0.05 -14.10
CA GLY A 557 -16.64 0.27 -14.98
C GLY A 557 -17.98 0.32 -14.23
N MET A 558 -18.18 -0.53 -13.21
CA MET A 558 -19.36 -0.48 -12.35
C MET A 558 -19.42 0.80 -11.49
N VAL A 559 -18.28 1.28 -10.98
CA VAL A 559 -18.21 2.52 -10.19
C VAL A 559 -18.45 3.73 -11.09
N GLU A 560 -17.82 3.80 -12.26
CA GLU A 560 -18.03 4.86 -13.24
C GLU A 560 -19.50 4.98 -13.66
N GLY A 561 -20.14 3.83 -13.94
CA GLY A 561 -21.56 3.77 -14.27
C GLY A 561 -22.45 4.33 -13.15
N LYS A 562 -22.14 4.00 -11.88
CA LYS A 562 -22.87 4.55 -10.71
C LYS A 562 -22.65 6.04 -10.50
N MET A 563 -21.51 6.57 -10.93
CA MET A 563 -21.21 8.01 -10.87
C MET A 563 -21.86 8.80 -12.01
N GLY A 564 -22.41 8.12 -13.03
CA GLY A 564 -22.94 8.75 -14.24
C GLY A 564 -21.86 9.10 -15.27
N HIS A 565 -20.62 8.64 -15.08
CA HIS A 565 -19.52 8.76 -16.03
C HIS A 565 -19.67 7.71 -17.14
N HIS A 566 -20.75 7.82 -17.91
CA HIS A 566 -21.17 6.78 -18.86
C HIS A 566 -20.14 6.54 -19.97
N GLN A 567 -19.45 7.60 -20.42
CA GLN A 567 -18.44 7.47 -21.48
C GLN A 567 -17.22 6.67 -20.99
N GLU A 568 -16.75 6.97 -19.78
CA GLU A 568 -15.64 6.33 -19.10
C GLU A 568 -15.96 4.85 -18.85
N ALA A 569 -17.16 4.55 -18.31
CA ALA A 569 -17.64 3.18 -18.12
C ALA A 569 -17.63 2.37 -19.42
N ILE A 570 -18.11 2.96 -20.53
CA ILE A 570 -18.10 2.31 -21.85
C ILE A 570 -16.67 2.03 -22.33
N GLN A 571 -15.72 2.95 -22.12
CA GLN A 571 -14.33 2.71 -22.51
C GLN A 571 -13.70 1.56 -21.73
N VAL A 572 -13.92 1.53 -20.40
CA VAL A 572 -13.42 0.47 -19.53
C VAL A 572 -14.04 -0.89 -19.91
N PHE A 573 -15.35 -0.93 -20.17
CA PHE A 573 -16.01 -2.18 -20.57
C PHE A 573 -15.65 -2.62 -22.00
N LYS A 574 -15.37 -1.70 -22.94
CA LYS A 574 -14.79 -2.05 -24.25
C LYS A 574 -13.40 -2.66 -24.13
N GLN A 575 -12.58 -2.16 -23.19
CA GLN A 575 -11.30 -2.79 -22.89
C GLN A 575 -11.49 -4.19 -22.32
N LEU A 576 -12.47 -4.38 -21.42
CA LEU A 576 -12.80 -5.69 -20.86
C LEU A 576 -13.26 -6.69 -21.92
N THR A 577 -14.19 -6.32 -22.81
CA THR A 577 -14.67 -7.20 -23.89
C THR A 577 -13.60 -7.49 -24.94
N ALA A 578 -12.64 -6.58 -25.15
CA ALA A 578 -11.48 -6.84 -26.01
C ALA A 578 -10.51 -7.87 -25.39
N LEU A 579 -10.42 -7.93 -24.05
CA LEU A 579 -9.63 -8.93 -23.33
C LEU A 579 -10.35 -10.27 -23.19
N GLU A 580 -11.66 -10.24 -22.98
CA GLU A 580 -12.53 -11.42 -22.85
C GLU A 580 -13.65 -11.44 -23.89
N PRO A 581 -13.34 -11.71 -25.18
CA PRO A 581 -14.36 -11.69 -26.24
C PRO A 581 -15.39 -12.82 -26.15
N GLU A 582 -15.14 -13.82 -25.31
CA GLU A 582 -16.04 -14.96 -25.06
C GLU A 582 -16.78 -14.86 -23.71
N SER A 583 -16.60 -13.77 -22.96
CA SER A 583 -17.26 -13.56 -21.66
C SER A 583 -18.64 -12.92 -21.85
N ALA A 584 -19.70 -13.70 -21.60
CA ALA A 584 -21.07 -13.21 -21.67
C ALA A 584 -21.32 -12.04 -20.70
N ASP A 585 -20.74 -12.09 -19.48
CA ASP A 585 -20.89 -11.05 -18.47
C ASP A 585 -20.21 -9.74 -18.87
N ALA A 586 -19.05 -9.80 -19.54
CA ALA A 586 -18.38 -8.61 -20.07
C ALA A 586 -19.27 -7.89 -21.10
N HIS A 587 -19.90 -8.65 -22.01
CA HIS A 587 -20.85 -8.12 -22.97
C HIS A 587 -22.13 -7.57 -22.30
N VAL A 588 -22.63 -8.21 -21.24
CA VAL A 588 -23.76 -7.66 -20.46
C VAL A 588 -23.39 -6.32 -19.83
N ASN A 589 -22.22 -6.20 -19.20
CA ASN A 589 -21.78 -4.96 -18.56
C ASN A 589 -21.62 -3.81 -19.56
N LEU A 590 -21.01 -4.08 -20.73
CA LEU A 590 -20.92 -3.09 -21.81
C LEU A 590 -22.30 -2.70 -22.33
N GLY A 591 -23.19 -3.68 -22.55
CA GLY A 591 -24.55 -3.44 -23.00
C GLY A 591 -25.36 -2.58 -22.03
N ILE A 592 -25.20 -2.76 -20.72
CA ILE A 592 -25.85 -1.93 -19.69
C ILE A 592 -25.33 -0.50 -19.79
N ALA A 593 -24.01 -0.30 -19.84
CA ALA A 593 -23.43 1.04 -19.93
C ALA A 593 -23.86 1.79 -21.20
N LEU A 594 -23.99 1.09 -22.34
CA LEU A 594 -24.52 1.66 -23.59
C LEU A 594 -26.00 2.02 -23.48
N ALA A 595 -26.80 1.15 -22.85
CA ALA A 595 -28.23 1.40 -22.65
C ALA A 595 -28.47 2.62 -21.75
N ASP A 596 -27.65 2.80 -20.70
CA ASP A 596 -27.72 3.96 -19.81
C ASP A 596 -27.38 5.28 -20.54
N GLN A 597 -26.54 5.23 -21.58
CA GLN A 597 -26.30 6.36 -22.50
C GLN A 597 -27.35 6.48 -23.61
N TYR A 598 -28.40 5.65 -23.58
CA TYR A 598 -29.44 5.58 -24.60
C TYR A 598 -28.95 5.13 -26.00
N ASP A 599 -27.76 4.52 -26.10
CA ASP A 599 -27.33 3.79 -27.30
C ASP A 599 -27.98 2.39 -27.31
N LEU A 600 -29.29 2.38 -27.54
CA LEU A 600 -30.11 1.18 -27.55
C LEU A 600 -29.71 0.20 -28.66
N VAL A 601 -29.16 0.70 -29.78
CA VAL A 601 -28.72 -0.16 -30.89
C VAL A 601 -27.42 -0.88 -30.52
N GLY A 602 -26.43 -0.16 -29.98
CA GLY A 602 -25.20 -0.75 -29.47
C GLY A 602 -25.48 -1.75 -28.34
N ALA A 603 -26.31 -1.36 -27.36
CA ALA A 603 -26.70 -2.24 -26.26
C ALA A 603 -27.36 -3.55 -26.77
N LEU A 604 -28.24 -3.46 -27.77
CA LEU A 604 -28.87 -4.64 -28.36
C LEU A 604 -27.85 -5.60 -29.02
N GLN A 605 -26.80 -5.06 -29.65
CA GLN A 605 -25.73 -5.89 -30.24
C GLN A 605 -24.98 -6.65 -29.15
N GLU A 606 -24.57 -5.96 -28.09
CA GLU A 606 -23.84 -6.56 -26.97
C GLU A 606 -24.68 -7.60 -26.21
N PHE A 607 -25.94 -7.31 -25.89
CA PHE A 607 -26.82 -8.29 -25.26
C PHE A 607 -27.12 -9.48 -26.19
N SER A 608 -27.21 -9.26 -27.50
CA SER A 608 -27.35 -10.37 -28.46
C SER A 608 -26.12 -11.27 -28.47
N GLN A 609 -24.92 -10.69 -28.33
CA GLN A 609 -23.69 -11.45 -28.18
C GLN A 609 -23.65 -12.22 -26.86
N ALA A 610 -24.02 -11.58 -25.74
CA ALA A 610 -24.10 -12.23 -24.44
C ALA A 610 -25.03 -13.45 -24.44
N THR A 611 -26.25 -13.32 -25.00
CA THR A 611 -27.21 -14.46 -25.09
C THR A 611 -26.74 -15.59 -26.02
N ARG A 612 -25.80 -15.32 -26.93
CA ARG A 612 -25.19 -16.33 -27.81
C ARG A 612 -24.08 -17.09 -27.08
N LEU A 613 -23.26 -16.39 -26.32
CA LEU A 613 -22.15 -16.93 -25.55
C LEU A 613 -22.64 -17.75 -24.36
N ASP A 614 -23.64 -17.23 -23.63
CA ASP A 614 -24.34 -17.95 -22.57
C ASP A 614 -25.86 -17.99 -22.80
N PRO A 615 -26.37 -19.07 -23.41
CA PRO A 615 -27.80 -19.28 -23.60
C PRO A 615 -28.60 -19.52 -22.31
N THR A 616 -27.95 -19.61 -21.15
CA THR A 616 -28.58 -19.85 -19.84
C THR A 616 -28.64 -18.61 -18.95
N SER A 617 -28.08 -17.47 -19.39
CA SER A 617 -28.11 -16.21 -18.63
C SER A 617 -29.48 -15.52 -18.70
N ALA A 618 -30.29 -15.68 -17.65
CA ALA A 618 -31.56 -14.98 -17.51
C ALA A 618 -31.38 -13.45 -17.55
N LEU A 619 -30.29 -12.93 -16.98
CA LEU A 619 -29.95 -11.51 -16.94
C LEU A 619 -29.69 -10.95 -18.35
N ALA A 620 -28.96 -11.67 -19.20
CA ALA A 620 -28.70 -11.25 -20.57
C ALA A 620 -29.99 -11.20 -21.40
N TYR A 621 -30.85 -12.21 -21.29
CA TYR A 621 -32.15 -12.24 -21.97
C TYR A 621 -33.09 -11.14 -21.49
N TYR A 622 -33.12 -10.85 -20.17
CA TYR A 622 -33.90 -9.76 -19.62
C TYR A 622 -33.45 -8.41 -20.19
N ASN A 623 -32.15 -8.09 -20.14
CA ASN A 623 -31.63 -6.82 -20.63
C ASN A 623 -31.83 -6.66 -22.15
N LYS A 624 -31.68 -7.75 -22.92
CA LYS A 624 -32.03 -7.77 -24.36
C LYS A 624 -33.51 -7.45 -24.59
N GLY A 625 -34.39 -8.11 -23.84
CA GLY A 625 -35.83 -7.90 -23.89
C GLY A 625 -36.21 -6.47 -23.52
N ARG A 626 -35.54 -5.88 -22.52
CA ARG A 626 -35.70 -4.49 -22.10
C ARG A 626 -35.36 -3.50 -23.21
N VAL A 627 -34.17 -3.63 -23.79
CA VAL A 627 -33.77 -2.74 -24.90
C VAL A 627 -34.69 -2.89 -26.11
N LEU A 628 -35.15 -4.10 -26.43
CA LEU A 628 -36.13 -4.32 -27.50
C LEU A 628 -37.49 -3.69 -27.20
N TYR A 629 -37.92 -3.68 -25.93
CA TYR A 629 -39.12 -2.99 -25.49
C TYR A 629 -38.98 -1.46 -25.64
N ASP A 630 -37.83 -0.90 -25.23
CA ASP A 630 -37.55 0.53 -25.35
C ASP A 630 -37.44 1.01 -26.80
N LEU A 631 -37.04 0.11 -27.71
CA LEU A 631 -37.07 0.30 -29.17
C LEU A 631 -38.46 0.09 -29.81
N ASP A 632 -39.50 -0.14 -29.01
CA ASP A 632 -40.87 -0.50 -29.42
C ASP A 632 -40.97 -1.78 -30.29
N ARG A 633 -39.95 -2.66 -30.22
CA ARG A 633 -39.88 -3.95 -30.93
C ARG A 633 -40.51 -5.06 -30.08
N ARG A 634 -41.76 -4.87 -29.66
CA ARG A 634 -42.46 -5.74 -28.70
C ARG A 634 -42.54 -7.21 -29.11
N GLN A 635 -42.68 -7.47 -30.41
CA GLN A 635 -42.72 -8.84 -30.96
C GLN A 635 -41.41 -9.60 -30.75
N GLU A 636 -40.28 -8.91 -30.74
CA GLU A 636 -38.95 -9.50 -30.51
C GLU A 636 -38.59 -9.49 -29.01
N ALA A 637 -39.09 -8.53 -28.25
CA ALA A 637 -38.91 -8.45 -26.80
C ALA A 637 -39.54 -9.66 -26.08
N ARG A 638 -40.76 -10.05 -26.48
CA ARG A 638 -41.53 -11.15 -25.86
C ARG A 638 -40.74 -12.45 -25.71
N PRO A 639 -40.21 -13.10 -26.78
CA PRO A 639 -39.50 -14.37 -26.64
C PRO A 639 -38.23 -14.27 -25.78
N CYS A 640 -37.58 -13.10 -25.74
CA CYS A 640 -36.43 -12.86 -24.87
C CYS A 640 -36.87 -12.85 -23.40
N LEU A 641 -37.93 -12.13 -23.07
CA LEU A 641 -38.48 -12.04 -21.71
C LEU A 641 -39.09 -13.36 -21.23
N ASP A 642 -39.79 -14.09 -22.11
CA ASP A 642 -40.28 -15.46 -21.84
C ASP A 642 -39.10 -16.39 -21.47
N THR A 643 -37.98 -16.27 -22.19
CA THR A 643 -36.76 -17.05 -21.88
C THR A 643 -36.14 -16.64 -20.55
N ALA A 644 -36.06 -15.34 -20.26
CA ALA A 644 -35.55 -14.83 -18.98
C ALA A 644 -36.38 -15.37 -17.79
N VAL A 645 -37.71 -15.32 -17.88
CA VAL A 645 -38.61 -15.85 -16.84
C VAL A 645 -38.55 -17.37 -16.75
N ARG A 646 -38.36 -18.09 -17.86
CA ARG A 646 -38.19 -19.55 -17.82
C ARG A 646 -36.89 -19.97 -17.13
N LEU A 647 -35.81 -19.22 -17.32
CA LEU A 647 -34.50 -19.47 -16.70
C LEU A 647 -34.50 -19.04 -15.22
N ALA A 648 -35.16 -17.94 -14.88
CA ALA A 648 -35.32 -17.43 -13.52
C ALA A 648 -36.80 -17.07 -13.23
N PRO A 649 -37.61 -18.05 -12.76
CA PRO A 649 -39.05 -17.88 -12.54
C PRO A 649 -39.43 -16.86 -11.45
N ASP A 650 -38.50 -16.51 -10.59
CA ASP A 650 -38.64 -15.58 -9.47
C ASP A 650 -37.97 -14.22 -9.75
N TYR A 651 -37.76 -13.86 -11.01
CA TYR A 651 -37.15 -12.57 -11.40
C TYR A 651 -38.23 -11.47 -11.59
N PRO A 652 -38.45 -10.55 -10.62
CA PRO A 652 -39.60 -9.65 -10.65
C PRO A 652 -39.56 -8.66 -11.82
N ALA A 653 -38.38 -8.12 -12.12
CA ALA A 653 -38.21 -7.16 -13.22
C ALA A 653 -38.55 -7.78 -14.60
N ALA A 654 -38.17 -9.05 -14.80
CA ALA A 654 -38.50 -9.78 -16.03
C ALA A 654 -39.99 -10.12 -16.12
N LEU A 655 -40.61 -10.55 -15.00
CA LEU A 655 -42.06 -10.80 -14.93
C LEU A 655 -42.87 -9.53 -15.22
N TYR A 656 -42.50 -8.40 -14.62
CA TYR A 656 -43.15 -7.11 -14.85
C TYR A 656 -43.08 -6.71 -16.33
N LEU A 657 -41.88 -6.76 -16.92
CA LEU A 657 -41.71 -6.32 -18.29
C LEU A 657 -42.36 -7.27 -19.30
N LEU A 658 -42.36 -8.58 -19.03
CA LEU A 658 -43.09 -9.57 -19.81
C LEU A 658 -44.60 -9.27 -19.79
N ALA A 659 -45.17 -9.00 -18.62
CA ALA A 659 -46.57 -8.62 -18.49
C ALA A 659 -46.90 -7.32 -19.24
N ALA A 660 -46.01 -6.32 -19.18
CA ALA A 660 -46.17 -5.07 -19.93
C ALA A 660 -46.15 -5.29 -21.46
N VAL A 661 -45.37 -6.27 -21.95
CA VAL A 661 -45.37 -6.68 -23.36
C VAL A 661 -46.63 -7.45 -23.75
N LEU A 662 -47.12 -8.33 -22.88
CA LEU A 662 -48.36 -9.10 -23.09
C LEU A 662 -49.60 -8.20 -23.09
N GLY A 663 -49.59 -7.11 -22.32
CA GLY A 663 -50.72 -6.19 -22.22
C GLY A 663 -51.88 -6.81 -21.47
N THR A 664 -53.10 -6.73 -22.01
CA THR A 664 -54.34 -7.17 -21.33
C THR A 664 -54.77 -8.59 -21.72
N THR A 665 -53.84 -9.50 -21.99
CA THR A 665 -54.18 -10.89 -22.34
C THR A 665 -54.36 -11.76 -21.09
N PRO A 666 -55.06 -12.90 -21.17
CA PRO A 666 -55.19 -13.83 -20.05
C PRO A 666 -53.83 -14.29 -19.50
N GLU A 667 -52.83 -14.51 -20.36
CA GLU A 667 -51.48 -14.91 -19.95
C GLU A 667 -50.79 -13.85 -19.10
N ALA A 668 -51.08 -12.55 -19.31
CA ALA A 668 -50.53 -11.48 -18.49
C ALA A 668 -51.00 -11.58 -17.04
N ILE A 669 -52.23 -12.06 -16.80
CA ILE A 669 -52.76 -12.29 -15.44
C ILE A 669 -51.90 -13.32 -14.71
N ASP A 670 -51.60 -14.46 -15.34
CA ASP A 670 -50.79 -15.52 -14.73
C ASP A 670 -49.38 -15.04 -14.39
N VAL A 671 -48.78 -14.22 -15.26
CA VAL A 671 -47.44 -13.63 -15.05
C VAL A 671 -47.47 -12.62 -13.91
N LEU A 672 -48.48 -11.76 -13.86
CA LEU A 672 -48.63 -10.74 -12.83
C LEU A 672 -49.01 -11.33 -11.47
N GLU A 673 -49.81 -12.39 -11.42
CA GLU A 673 -50.09 -13.15 -10.19
C GLU A 673 -48.81 -13.76 -9.61
N LYS A 674 -47.89 -14.25 -10.46
CA LYS A 674 -46.55 -14.67 -10.04
C LYS A 674 -45.72 -13.50 -9.52
N LEU A 675 -45.71 -12.36 -10.24
CA LEU A 675 -44.98 -11.17 -9.82
C LEU A 675 -45.38 -10.72 -8.43
N VAL A 676 -46.68 -10.54 -8.15
CA VAL A 676 -47.16 -10.07 -6.84
C VAL A 676 -47.01 -11.11 -5.73
N LYS A 677 -46.77 -12.38 -6.07
CA LYS A 677 -46.41 -13.43 -5.11
C LYS A 677 -44.93 -13.35 -4.72
N VAL A 678 -44.05 -13.09 -5.69
CA VAL A 678 -42.60 -12.97 -5.48
C VAL A 678 -42.26 -11.63 -4.84
N ASP A 679 -42.88 -10.55 -5.30
CA ASP A 679 -42.74 -9.20 -4.75
C ASP A 679 -44.12 -8.62 -4.36
N PRO A 680 -44.61 -8.93 -3.14
CA PRO A 680 -45.91 -8.44 -2.68
C PRO A 680 -46.02 -6.93 -2.53
N LYS A 681 -44.91 -6.18 -2.54
CA LYS A 681 -44.92 -4.72 -2.41
C LYS A 681 -44.83 -4.01 -3.76
N ASN A 682 -44.80 -4.73 -4.88
CA ASN A 682 -44.76 -4.16 -6.22
C ASN A 682 -46.09 -3.46 -6.57
N ALA A 683 -46.17 -2.15 -6.33
CA ALA A 683 -47.39 -1.37 -6.56
C ALA A 683 -47.79 -1.36 -8.04
N ASP A 684 -46.83 -1.18 -8.96
CA ASP A 684 -47.08 -1.14 -10.39
C ASP A 684 -47.51 -2.50 -10.97
N GLY A 685 -46.90 -3.60 -10.50
CA GLY A 685 -47.33 -4.95 -10.84
C GLY A 685 -48.77 -5.22 -10.38
N ARG A 686 -49.14 -4.82 -9.15
CA ARG A 686 -50.52 -4.92 -8.65
C ARG A 686 -51.49 -4.04 -9.44
N TYR A 687 -51.04 -2.86 -9.86
CA TYR A 687 -51.82 -1.98 -10.72
C TYR A 687 -52.15 -2.62 -12.06
N LEU A 688 -51.14 -3.13 -12.77
CA LEU A 688 -51.31 -3.84 -14.04
C LEU A 688 -52.18 -5.09 -13.88
N LEU A 689 -52.04 -5.83 -12.78
CA LEU A 689 -52.87 -6.99 -12.49
C LEU A 689 -54.33 -6.59 -12.35
N GLY A 690 -54.61 -5.52 -11.59
CA GLY A 690 -55.95 -4.97 -11.46
C GLY A 690 -56.55 -4.54 -12.80
N GLN A 691 -55.76 -3.95 -13.70
CA GLN A 691 -56.22 -3.63 -15.05
C GLN A 691 -56.60 -4.87 -15.85
N CYS A 692 -55.73 -5.89 -15.88
CA CYS A 692 -55.99 -7.12 -16.63
C CYS A 692 -57.23 -7.86 -16.09
N LEU A 693 -57.39 -7.91 -14.76
CA LEU A 693 -58.57 -8.49 -14.11
C LEU A 693 -59.85 -7.72 -14.45
N LEU A 694 -59.80 -6.39 -14.51
CA LEU A 694 -60.94 -5.57 -14.94
C LEU A 694 -61.34 -5.89 -16.38
N HIS A 695 -60.37 -6.00 -17.29
CA HIS A 695 -60.61 -6.41 -18.69
C HIS A 695 -61.20 -7.83 -18.79
N ALA A 696 -60.85 -8.72 -17.87
CA ALA A 696 -61.43 -10.05 -17.74
C ALA A 696 -62.77 -10.09 -16.97
N HIS A 697 -63.38 -8.93 -16.68
CA HIS A 697 -64.63 -8.78 -15.92
C HIS A 697 -64.58 -9.30 -14.47
N ARG A 698 -63.39 -9.47 -13.88
CA ARG A 698 -63.14 -9.89 -12.49
C ARG A 698 -63.04 -8.67 -11.56
N ASN A 699 -64.09 -7.85 -11.52
CA ASN A 699 -64.10 -6.53 -10.88
C ASN A 699 -63.72 -6.53 -9.39
N GLY A 700 -64.20 -7.53 -8.63
CA GLY A 700 -63.90 -7.63 -7.20
C GLY A 700 -62.42 -7.86 -6.92
N GLU A 701 -61.77 -8.69 -7.73
CA GLU A 701 -60.34 -8.99 -7.61
C GLU A 701 -59.49 -7.81 -8.08
N ALA A 702 -59.92 -7.11 -9.14
CA ALA A 702 -59.27 -5.88 -9.60
C ALA A 702 -59.21 -4.80 -8.50
N ILE A 703 -60.33 -4.59 -7.80
CA ILE A 703 -60.42 -3.66 -6.66
C ILE A 703 -59.45 -4.05 -5.54
N GLN A 704 -59.36 -5.33 -5.20
CA GLN A 704 -58.44 -5.81 -4.16
C GLN A 704 -56.97 -5.55 -4.53
N GLN A 705 -56.60 -5.76 -5.79
CA GLN A 705 -55.24 -5.50 -6.24
C GLN A 705 -54.91 -4.00 -6.23
N TRP A 706 -55.82 -3.13 -6.67
CA TRP A 706 -55.59 -1.68 -6.58
C TRP A 706 -55.59 -1.15 -5.16
N LYS A 707 -56.43 -1.67 -4.25
CA LYS A 707 -56.33 -1.36 -2.82
C LYS A 707 -54.95 -1.73 -2.27
N SER A 708 -54.44 -2.89 -2.65
CA SER A 708 -53.11 -3.36 -2.27
C SER A 708 -51.99 -2.53 -2.91
N ALA A 709 -52.15 -2.09 -4.17
CA ALA A 709 -51.22 -1.19 -4.84
C ALA A 709 -51.11 0.15 -4.12
N VAL A 710 -52.25 0.77 -3.78
CA VAL A 710 -52.33 2.03 -3.02
C VAL A 710 -51.84 1.88 -1.58
N ALA A 711 -51.95 0.69 -1.00
CA ALA A 711 -51.39 0.40 0.32
C ALA A 711 -49.84 0.27 0.27
N ALA A 712 -49.30 -0.28 -0.81
CA ALA A 712 -47.86 -0.40 -1.02
C ALA A 712 -47.23 0.94 -1.42
N ASP A 713 -47.89 1.70 -2.28
CA ASP A 713 -47.52 3.05 -2.69
C ASP A 713 -48.76 3.98 -2.61
N PRO A 714 -48.87 4.78 -1.53
CA PRO A 714 -49.98 5.72 -1.34
C PRO A 714 -50.07 6.82 -2.40
N GLU A 715 -49.00 7.05 -3.17
CA GLU A 715 -48.89 8.07 -4.22
C GLU A 715 -49.01 7.47 -5.64
N ASN A 716 -49.41 6.20 -5.78
CA ASN A 716 -49.68 5.60 -7.09
C ASN A 716 -50.97 6.19 -7.72
N SER A 717 -50.81 7.30 -8.47
CA SER A 717 -51.91 8.07 -9.08
C SER A 717 -52.81 7.20 -9.97
N SER A 718 -52.19 6.34 -10.78
CA SER A 718 -52.84 5.42 -11.72
C SER A 718 -53.76 4.41 -11.02
N ALA A 719 -53.30 3.83 -9.91
CA ALA A 719 -54.10 2.90 -9.11
C ALA A 719 -55.25 3.61 -8.36
N LEU A 720 -54.99 4.80 -7.78
CA LEU A 720 -56.00 5.61 -7.11
C LEU A 720 -57.16 5.98 -8.05
N TYR A 721 -56.83 6.45 -9.25
CA TYR A 721 -57.83 6.83 -10.25
C TYR A 721 -58.70 5.64 -10.68
N ASN A 722 -58.09 4.51 -11.04
CA ASN A 722 -58.83 3.34 -11.52
C ASN A 722 -59.63 2.67 -10.41
N LEU A 723 -59.13 2.64 -9.17
CA LEU A 723 -59.87 2.19 -8.00
C LEU A 723 -61.12 3.07 -7.76
N ALA A 724 -60.95 4.39 -7.69
CA ALA A 724 -62.05 5.32 -7.47
C ALA A 724 -63.13 5.22 -8.56
N ARG A 725 -62.72 5.18 -9.83
CA ARG A 725 -63.63 5.06 -10.98
C ARG A 725 -64.43 3.76 -10.94
N THR A 726 -63.78 2.65 -10.59
CA THR A 726 -64.42 1.32 -10.57
C THR A 726 -65.37 1.19 -9.40
N LEU A 727 -64.98 1.63 -8.20
CA LEU A 727 -65.87 1.69 -7.02
C LEU A 727 -67.10 2.59 -7.28
N ASN A 728 -66.90 3.74 -7.95
CA ASN A 728 -68.00 4.63 -8.30
C ASN A 728 -69.00 3.95 -9.25
N SER A 729 -68.52 3.17 -10.23
CA SER A 729 -69.40 2.40 -11.12
C SER A 729 -70.23 1.33 -10.41
N LEU A 730 -69.74 0.86 -9.25
CA LEU A 730 -70.42 -0.09 -8.37
C LEU A 730 -71.25 0.59 -7.26
N HIS A 731 -71.34 1.93 -7.25
CA HIS A 731 -72.02 2.72 -6.22
C HIS A 731 -71.47 2.49 -4.80
N ASP A 732 -70.19 2.14 -4.67
CA ASP A 732 -69.52 1.99 -3.38
C ASP A 732 -69.15 3.37 -2.80
N PRO A 733 -69.55 3.70 -1.55
CA PRO A 733 -69.29 5.00 -0.95
C PRO A 733 -67.79 5.29 -0.73
N GLU A 734 -66.91 4.28 -0.68
CA GLU A 734 -65.46 4.47 -0.58
C GLU A 734 -64.88 5.20 -1.81
N ALA A 735 -65.57 5.18 -2.95
CA ALA A 735 -65.12 5.82 -4.18
C ALA A 735 -64.77 7.31 -3.99
N ALA A 736 -65.58 8.04 -3.21
CA ALA A 736 -65.38 9.46 -2.94
C ALA A 736 -64.07 9.73 -2.19
N GLN A 737 -63.68 8.84 -1.28
CA GLN A 737 -62.44 8.96 -0.51
C GLN A 737 -61.20 8.80 -1.41
N TYR A 738 -61.19 7.77 -2.26
CA TYR A 738 -60.07 7.54 -3.18
C TYR A 738 -59.99 8.61 -4.28
N LEU A 739 -61.13 9.12 -4.76
CA LEU A 739 -61.15 10.22 -5.72
C LEU A 739 -60.59 11.51 -5.14
N ALA A 740 -60.96 11.86 -3.90
CA ALA A 740 -60.41 13.03 -3.22
C ALA A 740 -58.89 12.91 -3.01
N ARG A 741 -58.40 11.71 -2.69
CA ARG A 741 -56.96 11.43 -2.58
C ARG A 741 -56.24 11.61 -3.92
N PHE A 742 -56.80 11.08 -5.01
CA PHE A 742 -56.26 11.26 -6.36
C PHE A 742 -56.19 12.75 -6.73
N GLN A 743 -57.27 13.51 -6.53
CA GLN A 743 -57.31 14.95 -6.84
C GLN A 743 -56.28 15.75 -6.03
N ALA A 744 -56.14 15.44 -4.74
CA ALA A 744 -55.14 16.09 -3.89
C ALA A 744 -53.70 15.76 -4.33
N LEU A 745 -53.44 14.53 -4.80
CA LEU A 745 -52.16 14.12 -5.34
C LEU A 745 -51.85 14.83 -6.67
N GLU A 746 -52.79 14.84 -7.62
CA GLU A 746 -52.63 15.53 -8.92
C GLU A 746 -52.37 17.03 -8.73
N GLN A 747 -53.10 17.69 -7.82
CA GLN A 747 -52.84 19.10 -7.49
C GLN A 747 -51.43 19.32 -6.94
N ARG A 748 -50.93 18.39 -6.11
CA ARG A 748 -49.58 18.45 -5.56
C ARG A 748 -48.51 18.21 -6.63
N LEU A 749 -48.73 17.24 -7.52
CA LEU A 749 -47.82 16.92 -8.63
C LEU A 749 -47.74 18.09 -9.62
N HIS A 750 -48.87 18.64 -10.07
CA HIS A 750 -48.92 19.82 -10.93
C HIS A 750 -48.22 21.03 -10.31
N LEU A 751 -48.39 21.24 -9.01
CA LEU A 751 -47.68 22.31 -8.29
C LEU A 751 -46.17 22.06 -8.29
N SER A 752 -45.75 20.83 -7.99
CA SER A 752 -44.34 20.43 -7.99
C SER A 752 -43.68 20.58 -9.36
N ASP A 753 -44.35 20.16 -10.44
CA ASP A 753 -43.84 20.25 -11.81
C ASP A 753 -43.70 21.71 -12.27
N ARG A 754 -44.69 22.55 -11.94
CA ARG A 754 -44.63 23.99 -12.25
C ARG A 754 -43.46 24.66 -11.51
N VAL A 755 -43.32 24.39 -10.22
CA VAL A 755 -42.23 24.92 -9.38
C VAL A 755 -40.86 24.47 -9.91
N GLN A 756 -40.71 23.19 -10.25
CA GLN A 756 -39.47 22.66 -10.83
C GLN A 756 -39.16 23.30 -12.19
N SER A 757 -40.17 23.48 -13.04
CA SER A 757 -40.01 24.10 -14.36
C SER A 757 -39.54 25.56 -14.23
N LEU A 758 -40.17 26.34 -13.34
CA LEU A 758 -39.76 27.71 -13.06
C LEU A 758 -38.32 27.77 -12.52
N ASN A 759 -37.93 26.86 -11.64
CA ASN A 759 -36.55 26.75 -11.15
C ASN A 759 -35.56 26.45 -12.28
N ASN A 760 -35.86 25.48 -13.14
CA ASN A 760 -34.99 25.13 -14.28
C ASN A 760 -34.84 26.30 -15.25
N PHE A 761 -35.94 26.97 -15.62
CA PHE A 761 -35.88 28.15 -16.47
C PHE A 761 -35.10 29.31 -15.83
N ALA A 762 -35.20 29.47 -14.52
CA ALA A 762 -34.45 30.50 -13.82
C ALA A 762 -32.94 30.24 -13.85
N LEU A 763 -32.53 28.98 -13.69
CA LEU A 763 -31.12 28.58 -13.81
C LEU A 763 -30.60 28.77 -15.24
N GLU A 764 -31.40 28.46 -16.25
CA GLU A 764 -31.05 28.70 -17.65
C GLU A 764 -30.92 30.19 -17.96
N ALA A 765 -31.88 31.01 -17.52
CA ALA A 765 -31.82 32.46 -17.65
C ALA A 765 -30.59 33.04 -16.94
N ALA A 766 -30.23 32.53 -15.76
CA ALA A 766 -29.02 32.92 -15.05
C ALA A 766 -27.74 32.55 -15.81
N ASN A 767 -27.70 31.38 -16.46
CA ASN A 767 -26.58 30.97 -17.30
C ASN A 767 -26.43 31.87 -18.53
N SER A 768 -27.54 32.36 -19.11
CA SER A 768 -27.55 33.38 -20.16
C SER A 768 -27.31 34.82 -19.65
N ARG A 769 -26.99 35.01 -18.36
CA ARG A 769 -26.82 36.31 -17.69
C ARG A 769 -28.06 37.21 -17.74
N ASN A 770 -29.24 36.64 -17.94
CA ASN A 770 -30.52 37.35 -17.83
C ASN A 770 -31.04 37.33 -16.39
N TRP A 771 -30.39 38.10 -15.53
CA TRP A 771 -30.63 38.08 -14.08
C TRP A 771 -32.04 38.49 -13.69
N THR A 772 -32.65 39.44 -14.40
CA THR A 772 -34.00 39.93 -14.11
C THR A 772 -35.03 38.83 -14.29
N GLN A 773 -34.91 38.06 -15.38
CA GLN A 773 -35.81 36.93 -15.63
C GLN A 773 -35.58 35.79 -14.63
N ALA A 774 -34.32 35.46 -14.34
CA ALA A 774 -33.97 34.42 -13.39
C ALA A 774 -34.54 34.68 -11.98
N ILE A 775 -34.39 35.91 -11.49
CA ILE A 775 -34.91 36.32 -10.17
C ILE A 775 -36.44 36.26 -10.16
N ALA A 776 -37.10 36.79 -11.19
CA ALA A 776 -38.56 36.80 -11.26
C ALA A 776 -39.15 35.38 -11.26
N GLN A 777 -38.55 34.47 -12.03
CA GLN A 777 -39.00 33.07 -12.12
C GLN A 777 -38.80 32.32 -10.80
N LEU A 778 -37.69 32.56 -10.08
CA LEU A 778 -37.47 31.95 -8.76
C LEU A 778 -38.40 32.51 -7.69
N GLN A 779 -38.68 33.81 -7.71
CA GLN A 779 -39.65 34.41 -6.79
C GLN A 779 -41.06 33.87 -7.02
N GLU A 780 -41.47 33.70 -8.28
CA GLU A 780 -42.72 33.04 -8.64
C GLU A 780 -42.74 31.59 -8.17
N ALA A 781 -41.65 30.83 -8.39
CA ALA A 781 -41.53 29.46 -7.93
C ALA A 781 -41.65 29.33 -6.40
N ILE A 782 -41.02 30.25 -5.64
CA ILE A 782 -41.08 30.28 -4.18
C ILE A 782 -42.50 30.62 -3.71
N GLN A 783 -43.16 31.57 -4.37
CA GLN A 783 -44.54 31.96 -4.05
C GLN A 783 -45.52 30.81 -4.30
N ASP A 784 -45.41 30.13 -5.45
CA ASP A 784 -46.24 28.97 -5.79
C ASP A 784 -45.95 27.79 -4.84
N CYS A 785 -44.68 27.58 -4.49
CA CYS A 785 -44.26 26.50 -3.60
C CYS A 785 -44.81 26.66 -2.16
N GLY A 786 -44.84 27.88 -1.61
CA GLY A 786 -45.30 28.13 -0.24
C GLY A 786 -44.47 27.39 0.83
N GLN A 787 -44.87 26.17 1.20
CA GLN A 787 -44.15 25.25 2.10
C GLN A 787 -43.88 23.88 1.44
N CYS A 788 -43.67 23.84 0.13
CA CYS A 788 -43.34 22.61 -0.57
C CYS A 788 -41.90 22.13 -0.25
N SER A 789 -41.62 20.85 -0.49
CA SER A 789 -40.31 20.24 -0.20
C SER A 789 -39.13 20.86 -0.96
N GLN A 790 -39.39 21.51 -2.10
CA GLN A 790 -38.35 22.16 -2.91
C GLN A 790 -37.94 23.55 -2.41
N LEU A 791 -38.67 24.14 -1.47
CA LEU A 791 -38.43 25.50 -0.97
C LEU A 791 -36.96 25.79 -0.56
N PRO A 792 -36.25 24.89 0.15
CA PRO A 792 -34.85 25.15 0.54
C PRO A 792 -33.94 25.33 -0.69
N VAL A 793 -34.16 24.52 -1.73
CA VAL A 793 -33.37 24.56 -2.97
C VAL A 793 -33.64 25.83 -3.76
N LEU A 794 -34.90 26.25 -3.85
CA LEU A 794 -35.29 27.49 -4.55
C LEU A 794 -34.67 28.73 -3.88
N GLN A 795 -34.75 28.82 -2.55
CA GLN A 795 -34.15 29.92 -1.80
C GLN A 795 -32.63 29.96 -1.93
N ARG A 796 -31.97 28.79 -1.89
CA ARG A 796 -30.53 28.69 -2.14
C ARG A 796 -30.19 29.23 -3.53
N ASN A 797 -30.87 28.74 -4.57
CA ASN A 797 -30.61 29.14 -5.95
C ASN A 797 -30.83 30.66 -6.16
N LEU A 798 -31.87 31.22 -5.55
CA LEU A 798 -32.13 32.66 -5.57
C LEU A 798 -31.00 33.46 -4.90
N GLY A 799 -30.53 33.01 -3.75
CA GLY A 799 -29.40 33.64 -3.05
C GLY A 799 -28.09 33.60 -3.85
N LEU A 800 -27.79 32.47 -4.50
CA LEU A 800 -26.65 32.33 -5.39
C LEU A 800 -26.75 33.23 -6.62
N ILE A 801 -27.95 33.41 -7.18
CA ILE A 801 -28.18 34.28 -8.35
C ILE A 801 -28.01 35.76 -7.98
N TYR A 802 -28.55 36.20 -6.84
CA TYR A 802 -28.29 37.56 -6.33
C TYR A 802 -26.79 37.82 -6.13
N ALA A 803 -26.08 36.86 -5.52
CA ALA A 803 -24.64 36.95 -5.34
C ALA A 803 -23.88 37.09 -6.67
N ARG A 804 -24.23 36.29 -7.68
CA ARG A 804 -23.62 36.35 -9.03
C ARG A 804 -23.93 37.64 -9.78
N LYS A 805 -25.10 38.23 -9.57
CA LYS A 805 -25.48 39.54 -10.12
C LYS A 805 -24.70 40.70 -9.48
N GLY A 806 -24.16 40.51 -8.27
CA GLY A 806 -23.49 41.54 -7.47
C GLY A 806 -24.36 42.12 -6.34
N ASP A 807 -25.57 41.62 -6.16
CA ASP A 807 -26.49 42.03 -5.10
C ASP A 807 -26.20 41.23 -3.82
N ILE A 808 -25.16 41.63 -3.09
CA ILE A 808 -24.60 40.86 -1.96
C ILE A 808 -25.58 40.68 -0.80
N GLU A 809 -26.24 41.75 -0.33
CA GLU A 809 -27.14 41.67 0.83
C GLU A 809 -28.43 40.88 0.56
N PRO A 810 -29.10 41.03 -0.60
CA PRO A 810 -30.16 40.12 -1.01
C PRO A 810 -29.68 38.66 -1.08
N GLY A 811 -28.49 38.41 -1.64
CA GLY A 811 -27.90 37.06 -1.71
C GLY A 811 -27.72 36.42 -0.33
N LYS A 812 -27.12 37.14 0.62
CA LYS A 812 -26.94 36.66 2.01
C LYS A 812 -28.27 36.34 2.70
N ARG A 813 -29.29 37.18 2.50
CA ARG A 813 -30.62 36.97 3.11
C ARG A 813 -31.24 35.66 2.63
N GLU A 814 -31.30 35.44 1.33
CA GLU A 814 -31.92 34.23 0.76
C GLU A 814 -31.12 32.96 1.13
N LEU A 815 -29.79 33.02 1.18
CA LEU A 815 -28.96 31.89 1.64
C LEU A 815 -29.17 31.56 3.11
N ARG A 816 -29.39 32.56 3.98
CA ARG A 816 -29.72 32.33 5.39
C ARG A 816 -31.10 31.72 5.56
N GLU A 817 -32.08 32.13 4.77
CA GLU A 817 -33.40 31.48 4.78
C GLU A 817 -33.30 30.02 4.31
N ALA A 818 -32.52 29.74 3.25
CA ALA A 818 -32.25 28.37 2.81
C ALA A 818 -31.63 27.50 3.91
N LEU A 819 -30.69 28.04 4.69
CA LEU A 819 -30.06 27.34 5.82
C LEU A 819 -30.98 27.17 7.04
N LYS A 820 -31.97 28.03 7.24
CA LYS A 820 -33.02 27.80 8.25
C LYS A 820 -33.88 26.59 7.88
N LEU A 821 -34.16 26.42 6.58
CA LEU A 821 -34.96 25.30 6.07
C LEU A 821 -34.14 24.00 5.94
N ASN A 822 -32.86 24.10 5.60
CA ASN A 822 -31.92 22.98 5.50
C ASN A 822 -30.54 23.36 6.07
N PRO A 823 -30.29 23.14 7.37
CA PRO A 823 -29.02 23.50 8.02
C PRO A 823 -27.78 22.76 7.51
N LYS A 824 -27.94 21.69 6.72
CA LYS A 824 -26.85 20.87 6.18
C LYS A 824 -26.49 21.21 4.74
N ASP A 825 -27.06 22.28 4.18
CA ASP A 825 -26.77 22.70 2.80
C ASP A 825 -25.35 23.28 2.69
N ILE A 826 -24.42 22.45 2.18
CA ILE A 826 -22.99 22.78 2.06
C ILE A 826 -22.79 23.93 1.07
N ASP A 827 -23.55 23.96 -0.03
CA ASP A 827 -23.44 24.99 -1.05
C ASP A 827 -23.86 26.36 -0.51
N ALA A 828 -24.98 26.40 0.22
CA ALA A 828 -25.44 27.62 0.86
C ALA A 828 -24.47 28.12 1.93
N THR A 829 -23.91 27.20 2.73
CA THR A 829 -22.91 27.51 3.78
C THR A 829 -21.64 28.10 3.18
N ASN A 830 -21.09 27.46 2.14
CA ASN A 830 -19.88 27.91 1.48
C ASN A 830 -20.08 29.27 0.80
N ALA A 831 -21.19 29.45 0.08
CA ALA A 831 -21.51 30.72 -0.56
C ALA A 831 -21.68 31.85 0.45
N LEU A 832 -22.33 31.60 1.59
CA LEU A 832 -22.50 32.61 2.63
C LEU A 832 -21.16 33.00 3.26
N ASN A 833 -20.28 32.05 3.56
CA ASN A 833 -18.92 32.31 4.07
C ASN A 833 -18.12 33.20 3.11
N ILE A 834 -18.19 32.92 1.80
CA ILE A 834 -17.52 33.75 0.79
C ILE A 834 -18.09 35.19 0.78
N LEU A 835 -19.43 35.32 0.83
CA LEU A 835 -20.09 36.62 0.78
C LEU A 835 -19.88 37.44 2.06
N GLU A 836 -19.67 36.82 3.21
CA GLU A 836 -19.38 37.49 4.49
C GLU A 836 -18.01 38.19 4.51
N HIS A 837 -17.08 37.74 3.65
CA HIS A 837 -15.77 38.37 3.47
C HIS A 837 -15.73 39.45 2.38
N LEU A 838 -16.83 39.67 1.64
CA LEU A 838 -16.95 40.72 0.63
C LEU A 838 -17.57 41.98 1.25
N THR A 839 -16.83 43.09 1.26
CA THR A 839 -17.34 44.41 1.70
C THR A 839 -18.16 45.07 0.60
N PRO A 840 -19.21 45.87 0.92
CA PRO A 840 -20.06 46.48 -0.09
C PRO A 840 -19.28 47.56 -0.86
N SER A 841 -19.00 47.30 -2.14
CA SER A 841 -18.55 48.34 -3.06
C SER A 841 -19.72 49.30 -3.32
N GLY A 842 -19.48 50.59 -3.12
CA GLY A 842 -20.46 51.65 -3.33
C GLY A 842 -20.93 51.76 -4.79
N PRO A 843 -22.02 52.49 -5.04
CA PRO A 843 -22.67 52.52 -6.34
C PRO A 843 -21.84 53.33 -7.34
N GLY A 844 -21.32 52.69 -8.40
CA GLY A 844 -20.84 53.40 -9.57
C GLY A 844 -19.65 52.75 -10.28
N SER A 845 -19.94 51.96 -11.31
CA SER A 845 -19.15 51.91 -12.55
C SER A 845 -20.02 51.28 -13.65
N ASN A 846 -20.39 52.13 -14.61
CA ASN A 846 -21.24 51.86 -15.77
C ASN A 846 -20.85 50.63 -16.59
#